data_AF-A0A103XAZ1-F1
#
_entry.id   AF-A0A103XAZ1-F1
#
_cell.length_a   1.000
_cell.length_b   1.000
_cell.length_c   1.000
_cell.angle_alpha   90.00
_cell.angle_beta   90.00
_cell.angle_gamma   90.00
#
_symmetry.space_group_name_H-M   'P 1'
#
loop_
_entity.id
_entity.type
_entity.pdbx_description
1 polymer ?
#
loop_
_entity_poly.entity_id
_entity_poly.type
_entity_poly.pdbx_seq_one_letter_code
_entity_poly.pdbx_strand_id
1 'polypeptide(L)'
;MKRTKLELFISLRQIQFLIGVGFLYMLVVSLVVPFLFKSITQEDEQVSRTGFLSNHLFALDSEEELQEKEAPIRPIPKTLPNSKKSNLNYDINISSTDGVGAIQKSAMEAFSVGKKFWEEIELELPSKNMRNQTKEICPSSVTLSGSVFEKRGSIIVLPCGMTLGSHITVVGRPRQAHLEQNPKISLLKPGQKNLMVSQFMMELQGLKTVDGEDPPRILHFNPRLKGDWSGKPMIEQNTCYRMQWGLAQRCEGWKSRADEETVDGQVKCEKWIRDDDNSSEETKTSWWLNRMIGRTKKVAFDWPFPFAEGKLFVLTLSAGLEGYHGFALEDATGLAFKGDVDVNAIFAGSLPSTHPNFAPQRTLEMSNRWKTRPLPDTPIDLFIGVLSAGNHFAERMAVRKSWMQYDLIKSSRVVARFFVALARALRVILSRCLISQQHARKEVNAELKKESDFFGDIVIVPYMDNYDLVVLKTVAICEYGVRTASAKYIMKCDDDTFVRVDAVLTAANKIDDRKSLYLGNINYYHKPLRYGKWAVTYEEWPEEDYPPYANGPGYILSSDIAKFIALKFEKHTLKLFKMEDVSMGMWIEQFNKTKRVEYVHSLKFCQFGCIQDYYTAHYQSPRQMLCMWNKLHLQGRIECCNMR
;
A
#
# COMPACT_ATOMS: atom_id res chain seq x y z
N MET A 1 20.49 -10.36 -65.99
CA MET A 1 21.67 -11.18 -65.58
C MET A 1 21.88 -10.96 -64.10
N LYS A 2 21.96 -11.92 -63.16
CA LYS A 2 21.98 -13.39 -63.14
C LYS A 2 21.37 -13.81 -61.78
N ARG A 3 20.48 -14.81 -61.78
CA ARG A 3 20.07 -15.57 -60.57
C ARG A 3 21.20 -16.56 -60.24
N THR A 4 21.68 -16.59 -59.00
CA THR A 4 22.51 -17.68 -58.47
C THR A 4 21.62 -18.62 -57.66
N LYS A 5 21.44 -19.84 -58.18
CA LYS A 5 20.88 -20.99 -57.47
C LYS A 5 21.93 -21.49 -56.46
N LEU A 6 21.54 -21.65 -55.20
CA LEU A 6 22.30 -22.41 -54.21
C LEU A 6 21.68 -23.82 -54.17
N GLU A 7 22.31 -24.79 -54.82
CA GLU A 7 21.94 -26.20 -54.68
C GLU A 7 22.63 -26.77 -53.44
N LEU A 8 21.82 -27.22 -52.48
CA LEU A 8 22.28 -27.91 -51.28
C LEU A 8 22.31 -29.42 -51.59
N PHE A 9 23.50 -29.97 -51.86
CA PHE A 9 23.70 -31.41 -52.00
C PHE A 9 23.69 -32.06 -50.61
N ILE A 10 22.53 -32.61 -50.20
CA ILE A 10 22.44 -33.49 -49.04
C ILE A 10 22.76 -34.91 -49.51
N SER A 11 23.83 -35.49 -48.94
CA SER A 11 24.25 -36.85 -49.24
C SER A 11 23.21 -37.88 -48.79
N LEU A 12 22.98 -38.92 -49.61
CA LEU A 12 22.04 -40.02 -49.32
C LEU A 12 22.26 -40.65 -47.92
N ARG A 13 23.50 -40.59 -47.41
CA ARG A 13 23.89 -41.09 -46.08
C ARG A 13 23.28 -40.27 -44.93
N GLN A 14 23.11 -38.95 -45.11
CA GLN A 14 22.50 -38.08 -44.10
C GLN A 14 20.98 -38.28 -44.02
N ILE A 15 20.34 -38.57 -45.15
CA ILE A 15 18.91 -38.91 -45.20
C ILE A 15 18.67 -40.25 -44.48
N GLN A 16 19.51 -41.26 -44.72
CA GLN A 16 19.43 -42.54 -44.00
C GLN A 16 19.63 -42.39 -42.49
N PHE A 17 20.53 -41.50 -42.05
CA PHE A 17 20.71 -41.22 -40.63
C PHE A 17 19.48 -40.57 -40.00
N LEU A 18 18.89 -39.57 -40.65
CA LEU A 18 17.67 -38.90 -40.17
C LEU A 18 16.46 -39.85 -40.12
N ILE A 19 16.34 -40.74 -41.10
CA ILE A 19 15.32 -41.80 -41.10
C ILE A 19 15.54 -42.75 -39.92
N GLY A 20 16.79 -43.14 -39.64
CA GLY A 20 17.13 -43.97 -38.48
C GLY A 20 16.78 -43.33 -37.14
N VAL A 21 17.07 -42.03 -36.97
CA VAL A 21 16.70 -41.27 -35.76
C VAL A 21 15.18 -41.16 -35.62
N GLY A 22 14.46 -40.92 -36.72
CA GLY A 22 12.99 -40.91 -36.73
C GLY A 22 12.38 -42.24 -36.32
N PHE A 23 12.96 -43.36 -36.79
CA PHE A 23 12.50 -44.70 -36.43
C PHE A 23 12.73 -45.00 -34.94
N LEU A 24 13.89 -44.60 -34.39
CA LEU A 24 14.20 -44.75 -32.98
C LEU A 24 13.24 -43.93 -32.10
N TYR A 25 12.93 -42.69 -32.50
CA TYR A 25 11.96 -41.86 -31.80
C TYR A 25 10.56 -42.49 -31.78
N MET A 26 10.09 -43.00 -32.91
CA MET A 26 8.80 -43.69 -32.99
C MET A 26 8.77 -44.95 -32.12
N LEU A 27 9.87 -45.71 -32.04
CA LEU A 27 9.99 -46.88 -31.17
C LEU A 27 9.89 -46.51 -29.67
N VAL A 28 10.58 -45.45 -29.25
CA VAL A 28 10.52 -44.96 -27.86
C VAL A 28 9.11 -44.48 -27.51
N VAL A 29 8.47 -43.70 -28.38
CA VAL A 29 7.09 -43.24 -28.16
C VAL A 29 6.11 -44.41 -28.10
N SER A 30 6.27 -45.41 -28.99
CA SER A 30 5.39 -46.59 -29.03
C SER A 30 5.54 -47.51 -27.82
N LEU A 31 6.72 -47.57 -27.19
CA LEU A 31 6.98 -48.42 -26.03
C LEU A 31 6.70 -47.73 -24.69
N VAL A 32 6.93 -46.41 -24.59
CA VAL A 32 6.82 -45.66 -23.32
C VAL A 32 5.40 -45.14 -23.07
N VAL A 33 4.68 -44.72 -24.11
CA VAL A 33 3.33 -44.14 -23.96
C VAL A 33 2.28 -45.15 -23.45
N PRO A 34 2.29 -46.44 -23.84
CA PRO A 34 1.35 -47.42 -23.29
C PRO A 34 1.56 -47.71 -21.80
N PHE A 35 2.79 -47.57 -21.28
CA PHE A 35 3.07 -47.78 -19.86
C PHE A 35 2.63 -46.60 -18.99
N LEU A 36 2.70 -45.36 -19.50
CA LEU A 36 2.20 -44.17 -18.79
C LEU A 36 0.67 -44.12 -18.70
N PHE A 37 -0.04 -44.61 -19.72
CA PHE A 37 -1.52 -44.64 -19.70
C PHE A 37 -2.12 -45.82 -18.92
N LYS A 38 -1.36 -46.90 -18.69
CA LYS A 38 -1.81 -48.05 -17.89
C LYS A 38 -1.72 -47.79 -16.37
N SER A 39 -0.90 -46.84 -15.94
CA SER A 39 -0.80 -46.42 -14.52
C SER A 39 -1.90 -45.45 -14.09
N ILE A 40 -2.57 -44.78 -15.04
CA ILE A 40 -3.58 -43.74 -14.75
C ILE A 40 -5.01 -44.33 -14.78
N THR A 41 -5.21 -45.49 -15.41
CA THR A 41 -6.52 -46.11 -15.59
C THR A 41 -6.91 -47.10 -14.49
N GLN A 42 -6.04 -47.34 -13.49
CA GLN A 42 -6.29 -48.28 -12.39
C GLN A 42 -6.80 -47.62 -11.10
N GLU A 43 -6.83 -46.28 -11.02
CA GLU A 43 -7.36 -45.53 -9.85
C GLU A 43 -8.81 -45.04 -10.02
N ASP A 44 -9.39 -45.10 -11.23
CA ASP A 44 -10.71 -44.51 -11.53
C ASP A 44 -11.86 -45.52 -11.71
N GLU A 45 -11.64 -46.82 -11.46
CA GLU A 45 -12.61 -47.90 -11.78
C GLU A 45 -13.29 -48.56 -10.57
N GLN A 46 -13.37 -47.88 -9.41
CA GLN A 46 -14.11 -48.41 -8.23
C GLN A 46 -15.21 -47.49 -7.65
N VAL A 47 -15.49 -46.33 -8.24
CA VAL A 47 -16.48 -45.37 -7.68
C VAL A 47 -17.80 -45.28 -8.47
N SER A 48 -17.98 -46.06 -9.54
CA SER A 48 -19.22 -46.01 -10.34
C SER A 48 -19.83 -47.38 -10.59
N ARG A 49 -20.49 -47.96 -9.58
CA ARG A 49 -21.58 -48.96 -9.70
C ARG A 49 -22.19 -49.29 -8.35
N THR A 50 -23.22 -48.55 -7.95
CA THR A 50 -24.56 -49.05 -7.52
C THR A 50 -25.40 -47.85 -7.06
N GLY A 51 -26.57 -47.67 -7.67
CA GLY A 51 -27.45 -46.54 -7.41
C GLY A 51 -28.66 -46.82 -6.52
N PHE A 52 -29.23 -45.69 -6.08
CA PHE A 52 -30.65 -45.39 -5.85
C PHE A 52 -31.37 -45.82 -4.54
N LEU A 53 -32.04 -44.79 -3.97
CA LEU A 53 -33.15 -44.73 -3.00
C LEU A 53 -32.87 -44.81 -1.49
N SER A 54 -33.06 -43.70 -0.76
CA SER A 54 -34.25 -43.48 0.08
C SER A 54 -34.11 -42.22 0.97
N ASN A 55 -35.26 -41.62 1.28
CA ASN A 55 -35.51 -40.50 2.18
C ASN A 55 -35.25 -40.81 3.66
N HIS A 56 -35.19 -39.71 4.43
CA HIS A 56 -35.47 -39.53 5.87
C HIS A 56 -34.31 -39.65 6.89
N LEU A 57 -34.21 -38.56 7.68
CA LEU A 57 -33.82 -38.40 9.10
C LEU A 57 -33.11 -39.59 9.77
N PHE A 58 -31.99 -39.32 10.46
CA PHE A 58 -31.86 -39.40 11.93
C PHE A 58 -30.46 -38.93 12.37
N ALA A 59 -30.40 -38.50 13.63
CA ALA A 59 -29.26 -37.92 14.32
C ALA A 59 -28.37 -38.97 15.02
N LEU A 60 -27.22 -38.46 15.51
CA LEU A 60 -26.37 -38.94 16.62
C LEU A 60 -25.24 -39.96 16.35
N ASP A 61 -24.05 -39.50 16.76
CA ASP A 61 -22.92 -40.12 17.45
C ASP A 61 -22.20 -41.35 16.88
N SER A 62 -20.89 -41.20 16.67
CA SER A 62 -19.91 -41.78 17.62
C SER A 62 -18.49 -41.23 17.36
N GLU A 63 -17.88 -40.82 18.48
CA GLU A 63 -16.46 -40.53 18.68
C GLU A 63 -15.61 -41.82 18.66
N GLU A 64 -14.33 -41.70 18.27
CA GLU A 64 -13.19 -42.41 18.87
C GLU A 64 -11.92 -41.60 18.51
N GLU A 65 -11.49 -40.70 19.39
CA GLU A 65 -10.44 -40.89 20.42
C GLU A 65 -9.04 -41.24 19.87
N LEU A 66 -8.18 -40.23 19.82
CA LEU A 66 -6.72 -40.38 19.92
C LEU A 66 -6.25 -39.44 21.03
N GLN A 67 -6.18 -39.99 22.25
CA GLN A 67 -5.71 -39.33 23.46
C GLN A 67 -4.19 -39.06 23.38
N GLU A 68 -3.79 -37.78 23.33
CA GLU A 68 -2.46 -37.35 23.80
C GLU A 68 -2.56 -37.06 25.30
N LYS A 69 -1.83 -37.85 26.10
CA LYS A 69 -1.72 -37.70 27.55
C LYS A 69 -0.96 -36.42 27.91
N GLU A 70 -1.63 -35.50 28.59
CA GLU A 70 -1.01 -34.35 29.27
C GLU A 70 -0.18 -34.80 30.49
N ALA A 71 1.03 -34.26 30.61
CA ALA A 71 1.86 -34.40 31.81
C ALA A 71 1.47 -33.36 32.88
N PRO A 72 1.59 -33.67 34.18
CA PRO A 72 1.09 -32.82 35.25
C PRO A 72 1.85 -31.48 35.37
N ILE A 73 1.06 -30.41 35.48
CA ILE A 73 1.45 -29.00 35.59
C ILE A 73 2.31 -28.78 36.83
N ARG A 74 3.57 -28.37 36.63
CA ARG A 74 4.37 -27.68 37.68
C ARG A 74 4.02 -26.19 37.69
N PRO A 75 4.08 -25.51 38.86
CA PRO A 75 3.78 -24.08 38.94
C PRO A 75 4.77 -23.29 38.08
N ILE A 76 4.22 -22.51 37.14
CA ILE A 76 4.97 -21.59 36.29
C ILE A 76 5.57 -20.49 37.18
N PRO A 77 6.90 -20.27 37.18
CA PRO A 77 7.48 -19.10 37.82
C PRO A 77 6.98 -17.84 37.10
N LYS A 78 6.57 -16.82 37.86
CA LYS A 78 6.10 -15.51 37.39
C LYS A 78 6.93 -15.03 36.18
N THR A 79 6.32 -15.08 34.98
CA THR A 79 6.87 -14.47 33.78
C THR A 79 6.98 -12.95 33.97
N LEU A 80 8.18 -12.43 33.78
CA LEU A 80 8.51 -11.02 33.71
C LEU A 80 7.64 -10.34 32.61
N PRO A 81 7.07 -9.16 32.82
CA PRO A 81 6.11 -8.58 31.88
C PRO A 81 6.80 -8.14 30.58
N ASN A 82 6.42 -8.74 29.45
CA ASN A 82 6.55 -8.09 28.14
C ASN A 82 5.70 -6.80 28.20
N SER A 83 6.30 -5.65 28.51
CA SER A 83 5.53 -4.40 28.60
C SER A 83 5.02 -4.03 27.19
N LYS A 84 3.71 -4.20 26.99
CA LYS A 84 2.99 -3.81 25.76
C LYS A 84 2.94 -2.29 25.55
N LYS A 85 3.26 -1.55 26.61
CA LYS A 85 3.34 -0.10 26.68
C LYS A 85 4.81 0.32 26.69
N SER A 86 5.14 1.35 25.90
CA SER A 86 6.44 2.00 25.98
C SER A 86 6.64 2.60 27.38
N ASN A 87 7.86 2.48 27.93
CA ASN A 87 8.23 3.14 29.18
C ASN A 87 8.58 4.62 28.97
N LEU A 88 8.51 5.10 27.72
CA LEU A 88 8.72 6.50 27.40
C LEU A 88 7.70 7.38 28.13
N ASN A 89 8.20 8.21 29.04
CA ASN A 89 7.43 9.20 29.77
C ASN A 89 8.03 10.59 29.52
N TYR A 90 7.18 11.61 29.48
CA TYR A 90 7.60 13.00 29.26
C TYR A 90 7.00 13.90 30.33
N ASP A 91 7.45 13.70 31.58
CA ASP A 91 7.05 14.51 32.72
C ASP A 91 8.15 15.55 33.01
N ILE A 92 7.99 16.78 32.51
CA ILE A 92 8.87 17.90 32.89
C ILE A 92 8.30 18.54 34.15
N ASN A 93 9.07 18.53 35.26
CA ASN A 93 8.79 19.38 36.42
C ASN A 93 9.08 20.84 36.04
N ILE A 94 8.04 21.64 35.78
CA ILE A 94 8.19 23.05 35.44
C ILE A 94 8.08 23.90 36.70
N SER A 95 9.21 24.46 37.17
CA SER A 95 9.22 25.62 38.07
C SER A 95 9.40 26.96 37.33
N SER A 96 9.47 26.98 35.98
CA SER A 96 9.48 28.21 35.18
C SER A 96 9.10 27.94 33.72
N THR A 97 8.00 28.54 33.24
CA THR A 97 7.47 28.40 31.86
C THR A 97 8.20 29.25 30.81
N ASP A 98 9.22 29.99 31.19
CA ASP A 98 9.98 30.85 30.27
C ASP A 98 11.13 30.06 29.62
N GLY A 99 11.08 29.92 28.29
CA GLY A 99 12.14 29.30 27.48
C GLY A 99 11.87 27.89 26.94
N VAL A 100 10.72 27.26 27.22
CA VAL A 100 10.36 25.94 26.67
C VAL A 100 9.85 26.09 25.23
N GLY A 101 10.52 25.43 24.27
CA GLY A 101 10.19 25.46 22.84
C GLY A 101 8.79 24.89 22.52
N ALA A 102 8.26 25.25 21.35
CA ALA A 102 6.88 24.92 20.94
C ALA A 102 6.62 23.40 20.92
N ILE A 103 7.55 22.62 20.37
CA ILE A 103 7.42 21.15 20.27
C ILE A 103 7.41 20.47 21.65
N GLN A 104 8.20 20.97 22.62
CA GLN A 104 8.18 20.42 23.97
C GLN A 104 6.84 20.67 24.66
N LYS A 105 6.24 21.85 24.47
CA LYS A 105 4.89 22.15 24.98
C LYS A 105 3.84 21.23 24.36
N SER A 106 3.88 21.05 23.04
CA SER A 106 2.98 20.12 22.33
C SER A 106 3.15 18.67 22.78
N ALA A 107 4.39 18.23 23.03
CA ALA A 107 4.68 16.90 23.56
C ALA A 107 4.04 16.71 24.95
N MET A 108 4.24 17.67 25.87
CA MET A 108 3.66 17.61 27.22
C MET A 108 2.13 17.50 27.19
N GLU A 109 1.47 18.33 26.38
CA GLU A 109 0.02 18.28 26.21
C GLU A 109 -0.41 16.90 25.69
N ALA A 110 0.24 16.41 24.63
CA ALA A 110 -0.10 15.13 24.01
C ALA A 110 0.07 13.93 24.96
N PHE A 111 1.13 13.91 25.78
CA PHE A 111 1.31 12.88 26.81
C PHE A 111 0.26 12.99 27.91
N SER A 112 -0.07 14.20 28.36
CA SER A 112 -1.08 14.42 29.41
C SER A 112 -2.48 13.94 28.99
N VAL A 113 -2.87 14.20 27.74
CA VAL A 113 -4.15 13.76 27.17
C VAL A 113 -4.12 12.26 26.88
N GLY A 114 -3.03 11.78 26.28
CA GLY A 114 -2.85 10.37 25.92
C GLY A 114 -2.89 9.44 27.12
N LYS A 115 -2.26 9.83 28.24
CA LYS A 115 -2.28 9.04 29.48
C LYS A 115 -3.69 8.87 30.04
N LYS A 116 -4.46 9.97 30.15
CA LYS A 116 -5.86 9.93 30.62
C LYS A 116 -6.73 9.06 29.73
N PHE A 117 -6.61 9.24 28.42
CA PHE A 117 -7.39 8.47 27.45
C PHE A 117 -7.03 6.98 27.45
N TRP A 118 -5.75 6.65 27.66
CA TRP A 118 -5.31 5.26 27.81
C TRP A 118 -5.88 4.59 29.06
N GLU A 119 -5.90 5.31 30.19
CA GLU A 119 -6.51 4.84 31.44
C GLU A 119 -8.02 4.58 31.26
N GLU A 120 -8.73 5.45 30.52
CA GLU A 120 -10.14 5.23 30.16
C GLU A 120 -10.35 3.94 29.32
N ILE A 121 -9.49 3.68 28.32
CA ILE A 121 -9.55 2.45 27.51
C ILE A 121 -9.28 1.21 28.36
N GLU A 122 -8.33 1.28 29.30
CA GLU A 122 -8.03 0.16 30.20
C GLU A 122 -9.17 -0.14 31.18
N LEU A 123 -9.93 0.88 31.58
CA LEU A 123 -11.07 0.75 32.50
C LEU A 123 -12.39 0.34 31.81
N GLU A 124 -12.62 0.71 30.54
CA GLU A 124 -13.87 0.44 29.81
C GLU A 124 -14.03 -1.03 29.34
N LEU A 125 -13.08 -1.94 29.63
CA LEU A 125 -13.15 -3.37 29.25
C LEU A 125 -12.89 -4.31 30.45
N PRO A 126 -13.97 -4.62 31.19
CA PRO A 126 -14.50 -5.99 31.09
C PRO A 126 -16.03 -6.02 30.96
N SER A 127 -16.57 -6.95 30.17
CA SER A 127 -17.97 -7.40 30.22
C SER A 127 -19.08 -6.46 29.70
N LYS A 128 -18.92 -5.84 28.53
CA LYS A 128 -20.10 -5.63 27.65
C LYS A 128 -19.76 -6.06 26.23
N ASN A 129 -20.45 -7.11 25.78
CA ASN A 129 -20.70 -7.33 24.37
C ASN A 129 -21.14 -5.99 23.75
N MET A 130 -20.25 -5.33 23.01
CA MET A 130 -20.61 -4.24 22.09
C MET A 130 -21.44 -4.85 20.94
N ARG A 131 -22.61 -5.39 21.25
CA ARG A 131 -23.59 -5.90 20.29
C ARG A 131 -24.54 -4.82 19.80
N ASN A 132 -24.45 -3.59 20.31
CA ASN A 132 -25.22 -2.45 19.81
C ASN A 132 -24.31 -1.50 19.02
N GLN A 133 -23.69 -2.02 17.96
CA GLN A 133 -23.23 -1.19 16.86
C GLN A 133 -24.46 -0.83 16.03
N THR A 134 -24.66 0.45 15.74
CA THR A 134 -25.41 0.84 14.54
C THR A 134 -24.66 0.25 13.36
N LYS A 135 -25.10 -0.92 12.87
CA LYS A 135 -24.59 -1.53 11.64
C LYS A 135 -24.54 -0.44 10.58
N GLU A 136 -23.36 -0.09 10.08
CA GLU A 136 -23.27 0.67 8.84
C GLU A 136 -24.02 -0.14 7.78
N ILE A 137 -25.11 0.44 7.28
CA ILE A 137 -25.94 -0.22 6.28
C ILE A 137 -25.12 -0.22 4.99
N CYS A 138 -24.80 -1.40 4.50
CA CYS A 138 -24.12 -1.60 3.24
C CYS A 138 -25.14 -1.86 2.14
N PRO A 139 -25.56 -0.82 1.40
CA PRO A 139 -26.47 -1.03 0.29
C PRO A 139 -25.75 -1.81 -0.82
N SER A 140 -26.41 -2.84 -1.36
CA SER A 140 -25.91 -3.60 -2.52
C SER A 140 -25.86 -2.77 -3.81
N SER A 141 -26.57 -1.64 -3.82
CA SER A 141 -26.53 -0.65 -4.90
C SER A 141 -26.80 0.76 -4.39
N VAL A 142 -26.16 1.75 -4.99
CA VAL A 142 -26.41 3.18 -4.72
C VAL A 142 -26.76 3.89 -6.01
N THR A 143 -27.88 4.62 -6.01
CA THR A 143 -28.32 5.43 -7.15
C THR A 143 -28.41 6.88 -6.74
N LEU A 144 -27.86 7.79 -7.56
CA LEU A 144 -27.93 9.23 -7.34
C LEU A 144 -28.29 9.94 -8.66
N SER A 145 -29.21 10.89 -8.58
CA SER A 145 -29.42 11.85 -9.66
C SER A 145 -28.37 12.96 -9.61
N GLY A 146 -28.10 13.58 -10.75
CA GLY A 146 -27.16 14.69 -10.89
C GLY A 146 -27.42 15.84 -9.92
N SER A 147 -28.68 16.24 -9.76
CA SER A 147 -29.06 17.34 -8.85
C SER A 147 -28.80 17.04 -7.38
N VAL A 148 -28.86 15.78 -6.96
CA VAL A 148 -28.53 15.36 -5.59
C VAL A 148 -27.02 15.22 -5.44
N PHE A 149 -26.33 14.76 -6.47
CA PHE A 149 -24.87 14.64 -6.50
C PHE A 149 -24.17 15.99 -6.35
N GLU A 150 -24.59 17.01 -7.10
CA GLU A 150 -24.06 18.37 -6.99
C GLU A 150 -24.28 18.97 -5.59
N LYS A 151 -25.48 18.80 -5.02
CA LYS A 151 -25.81 19.26 -3.65
C LYS A 151 -24.96 18.60 -2.56
N ARG A 152 -24.41 17.41 -2.82
CA ARG A 152 -23.54 16.67 -1.90
C ARG A 152 -22.05 16.98 -2.11
N GLY A 153 -21.72 18.02 -2.87
CA GLY A 153 -20.34 18.42 -3.13
C GLY A 153 -19.65 17.56 -4.19
N SER A 154 -20.41 16.99 -5.14
CA SER A 154 -19.90 16.19 -6.26
C SER A 154 -19.10 14.95 -5.82
N ILE A 155 -19.54 14.32 -4.73
CA ILE A 155 -18.99 13.06 -4.23
C ILE A 155 -20.10 12.08 -3.84
N ILE A 156 -19.96 10.82 -4.26
CA ILE A 156 -20.78 9.70 -3.78
C ILE A 156 -19.94 8.90 -2.78
N VAL A 157 -20.56 8.55 -1.65
CA VAL A 157 -19.97 7.68 -0.64
C VAL A 157 -20.42 6.25 -0.92
N LEU A 158 -19.46 5.33 -0.92
CA LEU A 158 -19.64 3.89 -0.97
C LEU A 158 -19.25 3.34 0.40
N PRO A 159 -20.19 3.26 1.36
CA PRO A 159 -19.86 3.06 2.79
C PRO A 159 -19.02 1.81 3.04
N CYS A 160 -19.21 0.78 2.22
CA CYS A 160 -18.61 -0.53 2.38
C CYS A 160 -17.56 -0.83 1.29
N GLY A 161 -17.15 0.18 0.53
CA GLY A 161 -16.19 0.04 -0.55
C GLY A 161 -16.76 -0.66 -1.78
N MET A 162 -15.87 -1.19 -2.62
CA MET A 162 -16.20 -2.07 -3.74
C MET A 162 -15.69 -3.50 -3.49
N THR A 163 -16.23 -4.47 -4.22
CA THR A 163 -15.76 -5.86 -4.23
C THR A 163 -15.61 -6.35 -5.68
N LEU A 164 -15.11 -7.57 -5.87
CA LEU A 164 -14.98 -8.18 -7.19
C LEU A 164 -16.36 -8.22 -7.89
N GLY A 165 -16.43 -7.71 -9.12
CA GLY A 165 -17.68 -7.62 -9.89
C GLY A 165 -18.55 -6.40 -9.56
N SER A 166 -18.17 -5.58 -8.56
CA SER A 166 -18.78 -4.26 -8.36
C SER A 166 -18.57 -3.38 -9.59
N HIS A 167 -19.56 -2.55 -9.91
CA HIS A 167 -19.47 -1.63 -11.03
C HIS A 167 -20.12 -0.29 -10.69
N ILE A 168 -19.59 0.77 -11.30
CA ILE A 168 -20.11 2.12 -11.19
C ILE A 168 -20.34 2.64 -12.60
N THR A 169 -21.59 2.93 -12.94
CA THR A 169 -22.00 3.53 -14.20
C THR A 169 -22.37 4.98 -13.99
N VAL A 170 -21.80 5.85 -14.80
CA VAL A 170 -22.04 7.30 -14.77
C VAL A 170 -22.55 7.73 -16.13
N VAL A 171 -23.63 8.50 -16.11
CA VAL A 171 -24.14 9.23 -17.28
C VAL A 171 -23.79 10.69 -17.08
N GLY A 172 -23.03 11.25 -18.00
CA GLY A 172 -22.60 12.65 -17.93
C GLY A 172 -22.51 13.31 -19.30
N ARG A 173 -22.29 14.62 -19.28
CA ARG A 173 -22.13 15.46 -20.46
C ARG A 173 -20.93 16.39 -20.27
N PRO A 174 -19.86 16.28 -21.08
CA PRO A 174 -18.74 17.21 -21.02
C PRO A 174 -19.20 18.60 -21.45
N ARG A 175 -18.74 19.64 -20.76
CA ARG A 175 -19.07 21.02 -21.10
C ARG A 175 -18.29 21.47 -22.34
N GLN A 176 -18.79 22.52 -22.98
CA GLN A 176 -18.09 23.15 -24.09
C GLN A 176 -16.76 23.71 -23.64
N ALA A 177 -15.77 23.68 -24.53
CA ALA A 177 -14.47 24.24 -24.22
C ALA A 177 -14.57 25.74 -23.93
N HIS A 178 -13.84 26.18 -22.93
CA HIS A 178 -13.75 27.57 -22.53
C HIS A 178 -12.30 28.05 -22.54
N LEU A 179 -12.09 29.35 -22.42
CA LEU A 179 -10.76 29.92 -22.34
C LEU A 179 -10.06 29.44 -21.05
N GLU A 180 -8.81 28.99 -21.16
CA GLU A 180 -7.99 28.64 -20.00
C GLU A 180 -7.75 29.89 -19.13
N GLN A 181 -8.07 29.78 -17.85
CA GLN A 181 -7.88 30.85 -16.87
C GLN A 181 -6.72 30.57 -15.91
N ASN A 182 -6.15 29.35 -15.94
CA ASN A 182 -5.08 28.91 -15.04
C ASN A 182 -3.89 28.33 -15.83
N PRO A 183 -2.81 29.10 -16.08
CA PRO A 183 -1.73 28.75 -17.01
C PRO A 183 -0.78 27.63 -16.53
N LYS A 184 -1.00 27.03 -15.36
CA LYS A 184 -0.10 26.02 -14.77
C LYS A 184 -0.21 24.62 -15.41
N ILE A 185 -1.18 24.39 -16.30
CA ILE A 185 -1.54 23.06 -16.80
C ILE A 185 -1.31 22.93 -18.32
N SER A 186 -0.92 24.02 -18.98
CA SER A 186 -1.08 24.15 -20.43
C SER A 186 0.06 24.95 -21.07
N LEU A 187 0.88 24.27 -21.87
CA LEU A 187 1.94 24.89 -22.67
C LEU A 187 1.33 25.50 -23.94
N LEU A 188 1.42 26.82 -24.08
CA LEU A 188 1.04 27.52 -25.30
C LEU A 188 2.02 27.17 -26.43
N LYS A 189 1.49 26.83 -27.61
CA LYS A 189 2.32 26.67 -28.81
C LYS A 189 2.87 28.05 -29.23
N PRO A 190 4.07 28.12 -29.85
CA PRO A 190 4.63 29.38 -30.33
C PRO A 190 3.66 30.11 -31.26
N GLY A 191 3.27 31.34 -30.90
CA GLY A 191 2.31 32.17 -31.66
C GLY A 191 0.84 32.07 -31.22
N GLN A 192 0.50 31.19 -30.28
CA GLN A 192 -0.88 31.03 -29.79
C GLN A 192 -1.15 31.96 -28.60
N LYS A 193 -2.10 32.91 -28.75
CA LYS A 193 -2.45 33.90 -27.69
C LYS A 193 -3.38 33.34 -26.61
N ASN A 194 -4.29 32.44 -26.99
CA ASN A 194 -5.38 31.93 -26.16
C ASN A 194 -5.49 30.40 -26.33
N LEU A 195 -5.71 29.67 -25.22
CA LEU A 195 -5.96 28.22 -25.24
C LEU A 195 -7.39 27.91 -24.81
N MET A 196 -8.06 27.05 -25.56
CA MET A 196 -9.38 26.52 -25.20
C MET A 196 -9.21 25.16 -24.52
N VAL A 197 -9.85 24.97 -23.38
CA VAL A 197 -9.75 23.75 -22.56
C VAL A 197 -11.13 23.16 -22.30
N SER A 198 -11.21 21.83 -22.32
CA SER A 198 -12.36 21.04 -21.89
C SER A 198 -11.81 19.76 -21.29
N GLN A 199 -11.87 19.65 -19.97
CA GLN A 199 -11.25 18.56 -19.22
C GLN A 199 -12.09 18.24 -17.98
N PHE A 200 -12.29 16.96 -17.72
CA PHE A 200 -12.89 16.52 -16.47
C PHE A 200 -12.12 15.35 -15.86
N MET A 201 -12.32 15.13 -14.57
CA MET A 201 -11.70 14.04 -13.83
C MET A 201 -12.77 13.25 -13.09
N MET A 202 -12.65 11.93 -13.16
CA MET A 202 -13.32 11.00 -12.27
C MET A 202 -12.27 10.41 -11.32
N GLU A 203 -12.51 10.51 -10.02
CA GLU A 203 -11.59 10.01 -9.00
C GLU A 203 -12.29 8.98 -8.11
N LEU A 204 -11.80 7.75 -8.14
CA LEU A 204 -12.12 6.73 -7.12
C LEU A 204 -11.20 6.96 -5.92
N GLN A 205 -11.77 7.17 -4.73
CA GLN A 205 -11.06 7.66 -3.55
C GLN A 205 -11.25 6.75 -2.32
N GLY A 206 -10.23 6.71 -1.46
CA GLY A 206 -10.34 6.17 -0.10
C GLY A 206 -10.68 7.27 0.90
N LEU A 207 -11.96 7.44 1.25
CA LEU A 207 -12.44 8.55 2.10
C LEU A 207 -12.05 8.45 3.57
N LYS A 208 -11.54 7.29 4.01
CA LYS A 208 -11.02 7.09 5.37
C LYS A 208 -9.55 7.51 5.40
N THR A 209 -9.29 8.77 5.74
CA THR A 209 -7.93 9.32 5.75
C THR A 209 -7.32 9.39 7.14
N VAL A 210 -5.99 9.42 7.18
CA VAL A 210 -5.22 9.86 8.35
C VAL A 210 -5.38 11.38 8.49
N ASP A 211 -5.39 11.89 9.72
CA ASP A 211 -5.43 13.34 9.97
C ASP A 211 -4.20 14.01 9.31
N GLY A 212 -4.43 14.94 8.37
CA GLY A 212 -3.37 15.70 7.68
C GLY A 212 -2.95 15.17 6.30
N GLU A 213 -3.59 14.11 5.79
CA GLU A 213 -3.38 13.58 4.43
C GLU A 213 -4.62 13.74 3.53
N ASP A 214 -4.39 14.00 2.25
CA ASP A 214 -5.47 13.96 1.24
C ASP A 214 -5.93 12.51 0.99
N PRO A 215 -7.22 12.27 0.70
CA PRO A 215 -7.71 10.93 0.40
C PRO A 215 -6.95 10.29 -0.77
N PRO A 216 -6.43 9.05 -0.64
CA PRO A 216 -5.74 8.39 -1.74
C PRO A 216 -6.64 8.31 -2.97
N ARG A 217 -6.05 8.54 -4.14
CA ARG A 217 -6.72 8.38 -5.44
C ARG A 217 -6.40 6.97 -5.93
N ILE A 218 -7.34 6.06 -5.70
CA ILE A 218 -7.25 4.66 -6.14
C ILE A 218 -7.28 4.58 -7.66
N LEU A 219 -8.08 5.44 -8.29
CA LEU A 219 -8.06 5.66 -9.73
C LEU A 219 -8.33 7.14 -9.99
N HIS A 220 -7.41 7.79 -10.67
CA HIS A 220 -7.60 9.11 -11.26
C HIS A 220 -7.74 8.94 -12.77
N PHE A 221 -8.96 9.10 -13.27
CA PHE A 221 -9.30 9.00 -14.68
C PHE A 221 -9.58 10.40 -15.22
N ASN A 222 -8.75 10.85 -16.17
CA ASN A 222 -8.67 12.25 -16.57
C ASN A 222 -8.75 12.41 -18.11
N PRO A 223 -9.96 12.41 -18.69
CA PRO A 223 -10.17 12.76 -20.08
C PRO A 223 -9.91 14.24 -20.36
N ARG A 224 -9.05 14.49 -21.35
CA ARG A 224 -8.77 15.82 -21.89
C ARG A 224 -9.31 15.88 -23.30
N LEU A 225 -10.42 16.61 -23.50
CA LEU A 225 -11.06 16.74 -24.81
C LEU A 225 -10.35 17.81 -25.65
N LYS A 226 -9.93 18.91 -25.02
CA LYS A 226 -9.11 19.97 -25.60
C LYS A 226 -8.13 20.53 -24.59
N GLY A 227 -7.02 21.09 -25.08
CA GLY A 227 -6.03 21.77 -24.23
C GLY A 227 -4.79 20.94 -23.90
N ASP A 228 -4.73 19.66 -24.31
CA ASP A 228 -3.52 18.86 -24.16
C ASP A 228 -2.38 19.38 -25.05
N TRP A 229 -1.14 19.24 -24.58
CA TRP A 229 0.06 19.72 -25.29
C TRP A 229 0.23 19.05 -26.67
N SER A 230 -0.25 17.81 -26.83
CA SER A 230 -0.26 17.12 -28.13
C SER A 230 -1.20 17.80 -29.14
N GLY A 231 -2.15 18.60 -28.67
CA GLY A 231 -3.25 19.17 -29.46
C GLY A 231 -4.33 18.15 -29.81
N LYS A 232 -4.29 16.94 -29.27
CA LYS A 232 -5.24 15.86 -29.54
C LYS A 232 -5.99 15.44 -28.26
N PRO A 233 -7.23 14.94 -28.37
CA PRO A 233 -7.94 14.37 -27.24
C PRO A 233 -7.20 13.15 -26.69
N MET A 234 -7.16 13.02 -25.37
CA MET A 234 -6.46 11.92 -24.70
C MET A 234 -7.09 11.58 -23.35
N ILE A 235 -6.80 10.39 -22.84
CA ILE A 235 -7.21 9.98 -21.49
C ILE A 235 -5.95 9.67 -20.69
N GLU A 236 -5.80 10.34 -19.56
CA GLU A 236 -4.75 10.05 -18.59
C GLU A 236 -5.33 9.23 -17.43
N GLN A 237 -4.64 8.18 -17.03
CA GLN A 237 -4.97 7.35 -15.89
C GLN A 237 -3.79 7.33 -14.92
N ASN A 238 -4.04 7.53 -13.63
CA ASN A 238 -3.01 7.47 -12.61
C ASN A 238 -3.58 7.05 -11.24
N THR A 239 -2.70 6.81 -10.28
CA THR A 239 -3.04 6.57 -8.88
C THR A 239 -2.23 7.53 -7.99
N CYS A 240 -2.75 7.85 -6.80
CA CYS A 240 -2.06 8.69 -5.83
C CYS A 240 -2.18 8.09 -4.44
N TYR A 241 -1.05 7.70 -3.86
CA TYR A 241 -0.96 7.13 -2.51
C TYR A 241 -0.08 8.02 -1.64
N ARG A 242 -0.53 8.38 -0.43
CA ARG A 242 0.17 9.30 0.49
C ARG A 242 0.70 10.57 -0.22
N MET A 243 -0.16 11.17 -1.06
CA MET A 243 0.14 12.37 -1.86
C MET A 243 1.24 12.19 -2.93
N GLN A 244 1.68 10.95 -3.20
CA GLN A 244 2.62 10.62 -4.27
C GLN A 244 1.88 10.03 -5.46
N TRP A 245 2.00 10.69 -6.60
CA TRP A 245 1.46 10.20 -7.87
C TRP A 245 2.30 9.04 -8.41
N GLY A 246 1.62 8.01 -8.91
CA GLY A 246 2.22 6.93 -9.68
C GLY A 246 2.68 7.38 -11.07
N LEU A 247 3.17 6.41 -11.84
CA LEU A 247 3.50 6.62 -13.25
C LEU A 247 2.21 6.77 -14.06
N ALA A 248 2.00 7.93 -14.67
CA ALA A 248 0.78 8.20 -15.44
C ALA A 248 0.74 7.36 -16.72
N GLN A 249 -0.37 6.64 -16.93
CA GLN A 249 -0.69 5.97 -18.18
C GLN A 249 -1.47 6.92 -19.09
N ARG A 250 -0.93 7.20 -20.29
CA ARG A 250 -1.58 8.04 -21.30
C ARG A 250 -2.15 7.16 -22.41
N CYS A 251 -3.45 7.25 -22.65
CA CYS A 251 -4.12 6.64 -23.79
C CYS A 251 -4.35 7.74 -24.84
N GLU A 252 -3.61 7.67 -25.95
CA GLU A 252 -3.64 8.65 -27.05
C GLU A 252 -4.31 8.08 -28.32
N GLY A 253 -4.90 6.89 -28.22
CA GLY A 253 -5.58 6.19 -29.32
C GLY A 253 -4.80 5.07 -29.97
N TRP A 254 -3.61 4.80 -29.47
CA TRP A 254 -2.87 3.60 -29.82
C TRP A 254 -3.27 2.48 -28.88
N LYS A 255 -3.44 1.28 -29.43
CA LYS A 255 -3.55 0.08 -28.61
C LYS A 255 -2.25 -0.10 -27.82
N SER A 256 -2.36 -0.46 -26.54
CA SER A 256 -1.20 -0.92 -25.75
C SER A 256 -0.44 -2.01 -26.50
N ARG A 257 0.89 -2.00 -26.40
CA ARG A 257 1.73 -2.97 -27.10
C ARG A 257 1.47 -4.39 -26.60
N ALA A 258 1.75 -5.39 -27.44
CA ALA A 258 1.50 -6.79 -27.09
C ALA A 258 2.44 -7.32 -25.97
N ASP A 259 3.58 -6.68 -25.77
CA ASP A 259 4.53 -6.93 -24.67
C ASP A 259 4.17 -6.16 -23.39
N GLU A 260 3.20 -5.23 -23.43
CA GLU A 260 2.66 -4.61 -22.23
C GLU A 260 1.71 -5.57 -21.51
N GLU A 261 1.92 -5.71 -20.21
CA GLU A 261 1.13 -6.59 -19.35
C GLU A 261 -0.34 -6.11 -19.28
N THR A 262 -1.28 -7.03 -19.48
CA THR A 262 -2.73 -6.79 -19.48
C THR A 262 -3.28 -6.56 -18.07
N VAL A 263 -4.56 -6.20 -17.97
CA VAL A 263 -5.33 -6.16 -16.72
C VAL A 263 -6.56 -7.03 -16.92
N ASP A 264 -6.68 -8.14 -16.20
CA ASP A 264 -7.75 -9.13 -16.38
C ASP A 264 -7.88 -9.61 -17.84
N GLY A 265 -6.74 -9.74 -18.53
CA GLY A 265 -6.67 -10.12 -19.94
C GLY A 265 -7.04 -9.00 -20.92
N GLN A 266 -7.34 -7.79 -20.46
CA GLN A 266 -7.62 -6.62 -21.29
C GLN A 266 -6.40 -5.72 -21.47
N VAL A 267 -6.30 -5.04 -22.61
CA VAL A 267 -5.26 -4.03 -22.83
C VAL A 267 -5.52 -2.78 -21.99
N LYS A 268 -4.46 -2.08 -21.57
CA LYS A 268 -4.59 -0.86 -20.77
C LYS A 268 -5.20 0.31 -21.55
N CYS A 269 -4.82 0.43 -22.82
CA CYS A 269 -5.38 1.40 -23.76
C CYS A 269 -5.89 0.68 -25.01
N GLU A 270 -7.12 0.98 -25.41
CA GLU A 270 -7.71 0.53 -26.66
C GLU A 270 -7.34 1.47 -27.82
N LYS A 271 -7.39 0.95 -29.06
CA LYS A 271 -7.21 1.76 -30.26
C LYS A 271 -8.48 2.58 -30.53
N TRP A 272 -8.31 3.86 -30.85
CA TRP A 272 -9.39 4.69 -31.39
C TRP A 272 -9.03 5.36 -32.72
N ILE A 273 -10.05 5.63 -33.53
CA ILE A 273 -9.99 6.32 -34.82
C ILE A 273 -9.34 7.68 -34.60
N ARG A 274 -8.34 7.98 -35.43
CA ARG A 274 -7.67 9.28 -35.47
C ARG A 274 -8.03 9.99 -36.77
N ASP A 275 -8.11 11.31 -36.74
CA ASP A 275 -8.31 12.14 -37.96
C ASP A 275 -7.18 11.99 -38.99
N ASP A 276 -6.06 11.36 -38.63
CA ASP A 276 -4.95 11.07 -39.55
C ASP A 276 -5.15 9.74 -40.34
N ASP A 277 -6.17 8.93 -40.00
CA ASP A 277 -6.49 7.70 -40.73
C ASP A 277 -7.31 8.06 -41.97
N ASN A 278 -6.61 8.12 -43.11
CA ASN A 278 -7.09 8.56 -44.42
C ASN A 278 -8.12 7.60 -45.09
N SER A 279 -9.01 6.96 -44.32
CA SER A 279 -10.09 6.13 -44.86
C SER A 279 -11.36 6.97 -45.05
N SER A 280 -11.73 7.15 -46.31
CA SER A 280 -12.90 7.87 -46.81
C SER A 280 -14.22 7.59 -46.08
N GLU A 281 -15.07 8.62 -45.98
CA GLU A 281 -16.41 8.63 -45.38
C GLU A 281 -17.45 7.67 -46.02
N GLU A 282 -17.05 6.73 -46.88
CA GLU A 282 -17.96 5.78 -47.55
C GLU A 282 -18.39 4.57 -46.70
N THR A 283 -17.91 4.44 -45.46
CA THR A 283 -18.18 3.25 -44.63
C THR A 283 -19.49 3.28 -43.85
N LYS A 284 -20.14 4.45 -43.68
CA LYS A 284 -21.37 4.56 -42.87
C LYS A 284 -22.61 3.93 -43.52
N THR A 285 -22.71 3.93 -44.85
CA THR A 285 -23.86 3.41 -45.62
C THR A 285 -23.70 1.97 -46.10
N SER A 286 -22.53 1.34 -45.92
CA SER A 286 -22.35 -0.10 -46.20
C SER A 286 -22.49 -0.97 -44.94
N TRP A 287 -22.49 -0.34 -43.76
CA TRP A 287 -22.42 -1.00 -42.46
C TRP A 287 -23.71 -1.74 -42.05
N TRP A 288 -24.89 -1.21 -42.37
CA TRP A 288 -26.16 -1.87 -42.10
C TRP A 288 -26.40 -3.14 -42.94
N LEU A 289 -25.84 -3.20 -44.16
CA LEU A 289 -26.10 -4.28 -45.13
C LEU A 289 -25.32 -5.55 -44.76
N ASN A 290 -24.14 -5.38 -44.18
CA ASN A 290 -23.32 -6.51 -43.72
C ASN A 290 -23.78 -7.11 -42.38
N ARG A 291 -24.76 -6.50 -41.70
CA ARG A 291 -25.37 -7.05 -40.48
C ARG A 291 -26.43 -8.12 -40.78
N MET A 292 -26.90 -8.21 -42.02
CA MET A 292 -27.90 -9.19 -42.48
C MET A 292 -27.28 -10.49 -43.04
N ILE A 293 -25.95 -10.56 -43.20
CA ILE A 293 -25.27 -11.73 -43.77
C ILE A 293 -24.18 -12.17 -42.79
N GLY A 294 -24.49 -13.23 -42.04
CA GLY A 294 -23.61 -13.81 -41.02
C GLY A 294 -22.26 -14.26 -41.57
N ARG A 295 -21.25 -13.40 -41.44
CA ARG A 295 -19.84 -13.76 -41.64
C ARG A 295 -19.05 -13.62 -40.35
N THR A 296 -18.42 -14.72 -39.97
CA THR A 296 -17.46 -14.88 -38.86
C THR A 296 -16.07 -14.35 -39.24
N LYS A 297 -15.91 -13.03 -39.31
CA LYS A 297 -14.58 -12.41 -39.23
C LYS A 297 -14.52 -11.56 -37.96
N LYS A 298 -13.48 -11.75 -37.14
CA LYS A 298 -13.12 -10.82 -36.06
C LYS A 298 -12.82 -9.47 -36.71
N VAL A 299 -13.81 -8.58 -36.71
CA VAL A 299 -13.65 -7.20 -37.16
C VAL A 299 -12.89 -6.47 -36.06
N ALA A 300 -11.72 -5.92 -36.40
CA ALA A 300 -11.07 -4.94 -35.54
C ALA A 300 -11.99 -3.70 -35.49
N PHE A 301 -12.68 -3.50 -34.38
CA PHE A 301 -13.47 -2.31 -34.14
C PHE A 301 -12.52 -1.15 -33.83
N ASP A 302 -12.42 -0.18 -34.73
CA ASP A 302 -11.82 1.11 -34.43
C ASP A 302 -12.94 2.02 -33.89
N TRP A 303 -12.81 2.48 -32.63
CA TRP A 303 -13.82 3.33 -31.96
C TRP A 303 -13.44 4.81 -32.08
N PRO A 304 -14.36 5.78 -32.20
CA PRO A 304 -14.00 7.19 -32.04
C PRO A 304 -13.58 7.50 -30.59
N PHE A 305 -12.92 8.64 -30.35
CA PHE A 305 -12.66 9.12 -28.99
C PHE A 305 -13.97 9.17 -28.19
N PRO A 306 -14.03 8.59 -26.97
CA PRO A 306 -15.29 8.25 -26.31
C PRO A 306 -16.06 9.45 -25.75
N PHE A 307 -15.47 10.65 -25.72
CA PHE A 307 -16.08 11.85 -25.16
C PHE A 307 -16.18 12.98 -26.18
N ALA A 308 -17.29 13.71 -26.18
CA ALA A 308 -17.47 14.87 -27.03
C ALA A 308 -18.24 15.96 -26.29
N GLU A 309 -17.85 17.22 -26.49
CA GLU A 309 -18.48 18.40 -25.89
C GLU A 309 -19.99 18.41 -26.16
N GLY A 310 -20.79 18.62 -25.11
CA GLY A 310 -22.25 18.69 -25.18
C GLY A 310 -22.97 17.36 -25.43
N LYS A 311 -22.25 16.27 -25.73
CA LYS A 311 -22.85 14.94 -25.96
C LYS A 311 -22.88 14.12 -24.67
N LEU A 312 -23.92 13.31 -24.51
CA LEU A 312 -24.00 12.37 -23.39
C LEU A 312 -23.00 11.23 -23.60
N PHE A 313 -22.34 10.82 -22.52
CA PHE A 313 -21.57 9.58 -22.45
C PHE A 313 -22.12 8.67 -21.36
N VAL A 314 -21.77 7.39 -21.48
CA VAL A 314 -21.93 6.40 -20.42
C VAL A 314 -20.54 5.85 -20.11
N LEU A 315 -20.11 6.01 -18.87
CA LEU A 315 -18.82 5.50 -18.38
C LEU A 315 -19.11 4.43 -17.33
N THR A 316 -18.64 3.21 -17.56
CA THR A 316 -18.74 2.13 -16.57
C THR A 316 -17.34 1.77 -16.09
N LEU A 317 -17.14 1.89 -14.78
CA LEU A 317 -15.98 1.40 -14.06
C LEU A 317 -16.33 0.04 -13.45
N SER A 318 -15.52 -0.98 -13.70
CA SER A 318 -15.76 -2.34 -13.19
C SER A 318 -14.56 -2.87 -12.42
N ALA A 319 -14.83 -3.44 -11.25
CA ALA A 319 -13.81 -4.03 -10.38
C ALA A 319 -13.52 -5.48 -10.81
N GLY A 320 -12.35 -5.73 -11.39
CA GLY A 320 -11.90 -7.04 -11.81
C GLY A 320 -11.03 -7.78 -10.78
N LEU A 321 -10.50 -8.96 -11.16
CA LEU A 321 -9.74 -9.86 -10.28
C LEU A 321 -8.39 -9.26 -9.90
N GLU A 322 -7.73 -8.61 -10.85
CA GLU A 322 -6.51 -7.87 -10.62
C GLU A 322 -6.75 -6.54 -9.90
N GLY A 323 -8.00 -6.13 -9.65
CA GLY A 323 -8.37 -4.92 -8.91
C GLY A 323 -7.86 -3.61 -9.53
N TYR A 324 -7.90 -2.52 -8.76
CA TYR A 324 -7.29 -1.24 -9.15
C TYR A 324 -5.85 -1.17 -8.63
N HIS A 325 -4.94 -0.62 -9.43
CA HIS A 325 -3.49 -0.73 -9.23
C HIS A 325 -3.04 -0.40 -7.80
N GLY A 326 -2.52 -1.39 -7.07
CA GLY A 326 -1.92 -1.19 -5.75
C GLY A 326 -2.88 -1.03 -4.57
N PHE A 327 -4.19 -0.95 -4.77
CA PHE A 327 -5.19 -0.78 -3.71
C PHE A 327 -6.10 -2.00 -3.56
N ALA A 328 -6.67 -2.20 -2.37
CA ALA A 328 -7.75 -3.17 -2.20
C ALA A 328 -9.05 -2.55 -2.72
N LEU A 329 -9.92 -3.36 -3.34
CA LEU A 329 -11.22 -2.88 -3.84
C LEU A 329 -12.08 -2.26 -2.73
N GLU A 330 -11.90 -2.73 -1.50
CA GLU A 330 -12.60 -2.23 -0.32
C GLU A 330 -12.18 -0.82 0.10
N ASP A 331 -11.00 -0.36 -0.30
CA ASP A 331 -10.52 1.00 0.00
C ASP A 331 -11.32 2.02 -0.81
N ALA A 332 -11.94 1.61 -1.93
CA ALA A 332 -12.73 2.44 -2.83
C ALA A 332 -14.08 2.84 -2.22
N THR A 333 -14.02 3.78 -1.29
CA THR A 333 -15.14 4.22 -0.44
C THR A 333 -15.78 5.52 -0.91
N GLY A 334 -15.28 6.13 -1.98
CA GLY A 334 -15.90 7.29 -2.60
C GLY A 334 -15.57 7.45 -4.07
N LEU A 335 -16.45 8.14 -4.80
CA LEU A 335 -16.22 8.54 -6.18
C LEU A 335 -16.55 10.02 -6.33
N ALA A 336 -15.62 10.79 -6.88
CA ALA A 336 -15.73 12.22 -7.09
C ALA A 336 -15.61 12.58 -8.57
N PHE A 337 -16.31 13.64 -9.00
CA PHE A 337 -16.15 14.24 -10.32
C PHE A 337 -15.73 15.70 -10.19
N LYS A 338 -14.79 16.12 -11.03
CA LYS A 338 -14.23 17.48 -11.06
C LYS A 338 -14.07 17.96 -12.51
N GLY A 339 -14.03 19.27 -12.69
CA GLY A 339 -13.81 19.90 -14.00
C GLY A 339 -15.09 20.05 -14.84
N ASP A 340 -14.92 19.99 -16.15
CA ASP A 340 -15.87 20.42 -17.17
C ASP A 340 -16.87 19.32 -17.54
N VAL A 341 -17.63 18.85 -16.56
CA VAL A 341 -18.64 17.81 -16.78
C VAL A 341 -19.89 18.05 -15.95
N ASP A 342 -21.05 17.89 -16.60
CA ASP A 342 -22.34 17.82 -15.93
C ASP A 342 -22.68 16.34 -15.73
N VAL A 343 -22.87 15.93 -14.47
CA VAL A 343 -23.23 14.54 -14.15
C VAL A 343 -24.75 14.44 -14.08
N ASN A 344 -25.34 13.58 -14.91
CA ASN A 344 -26.79 13.39 -14.98
C ASN A 344 -27.28 12.31 -14.01
N ALA A 345 -26.57 11.20 -13.93
CA ALA A 345 -26.93 10.08 -13.06
C ALA A 345 -25.71 9.22 -12.73
N ILE A 346 -25.72 8.62 -11.54
CA ILE A 346 -24.73 7.66 -11.08
C ILE A 346 -25.47 6.44 -10.56
N PHE A 347 -25.03 5.25 -10.96
CA PHE A 347 -25.47 3.97 -10.44
C PHE A 347 -24.25 3.13 -10.05
N ALA A 348 -24.14 2.77 -8.78
CA ALA A 348 -23.18 1.79 -8.30
C ALA A 348 -23.93 0.51 -7.93
N GLY A 349 -23.49 -0.63 -8.44
CA GLY A 349 -24.15 -1.93 -8.28
C GLY A 349 -23.18 -3.05 -7.91
N SER A 350 -23.74 -4.17 -7.46
CA SER A 350 -22.96 -5.31 -6.96
C SER A 350 -21.97 -4.91 -5.87
N LEU A 351 -22.36 -3.94 -5.02
CA LEU A 351 -21.56 -3.49 -3.89
C LEU A 351 -21.60 -4.53 -2.76
N PRO A 352 -20.54 -4.61 -1.93
CA PRO A 352 -20.53 -5.53 -0.80
C PRO A 352 -21.68 -5.23 0.16
N SER A 353 -22.36 -6.28 0.62
CA SER A 353 -23.48 -6.21 1.57
C SER A 353 -23.04 -6.16 3.04
N THR A 354 -21.73 -6.24 3.28
CA THR A 354 -21.11 -6.15 4.61
C THR A 354 -19.93 -5.20 4.55
N HIS A 355 -19.78 -4.39 5.58
CA HIS A 355 -18.71 -3.41 5.67
C HIS A 355 -17.36 -4.14 5.76
N PRO A 356 -16.22 -3.59 5.28
CA PRO A 356 -14.91 -4.24 5.39
C PRO A 356 -14.54 -4.64 6.84
N ASN A 357 -14.94 -3.84 7.84
CA ASN A 357 -14.82 -4.20 9.27
C ASN A 357 -15.82 -5.30 9.74
N PHE A 358 -16.88 -5.57 8.99
CA PHE A 358 -17.99 -6.46 9.39
C PHE A 358 -18.33 -7.57 8.40
N ALA A 359 -17.53 -7.79 7.35
CA ALA A 359 -17.48 -9.09 6.72
C ALA A 359 -16.93 -10.03 7.81
N PRO A 360 -17.68 -11.04 8.29
CA PRO A 360 -17.17 -12.03 9.25
C PRO A 360 -16.02 -12.86 8.66
N GLN A 361 -15.71 -12.61 7.39
CA GLN A 361 -14.58 -13.08 6.63
C GLN A 361 -13.55 -11.96 6.32
N ARG A 362 -13.43 -10.84 7.06
CA ARG A 362 -12.22 -9.97 7.08
C ARG A 362 -11.73 -9.54 8.45
N THR A 363 -12.31 -10.12 9.50
CA THR A 363 -11.58 -10.52 10.74
C THR A 363 -10.49 -11.58 10.44
N LEU A 364 -10.00 -11.67 9.20
CA LEU A 364 -9.67 -12.90 8.48
C LEU A 364 -8.16 -13.00 8.24
N GLU A 365 -7.42 -12.90 9.34
CA GLU A 365 -6.20 -13.67 9.61
C GLU A 365 -5.61 -13.24 10.96
N MET A 366 -6.45 -13.11 12.00
CA MET A 366 -5.98 -13.22 13.39
C MET A 366 -5.51 -14.66 13.62
N SER A 367 -4.40 -15.01 12.98
CA SER A 367 -3.82 -16.34 12.95
C SER A 367 -2.61 -16.38 13.86
N ASN A 368 -2.50 -17.47 14.62
CA ASN A 368 -1.34 -17.69 15.48
C ASN A 368 -0.02 -17.69 14.71
N ARG A 369 -0.02 -17.95 13.39
CA ARG A 369 1.20 -17.95 12.55
C ARG A 369 1.85 -16.57 12.41
N TRP A 370 1.10 -15.49 12.65
CA TRP A 370 1.60 -14.11 12.57
C TRP A 370 1.86 -13.50 13.95
N LYS A 371 1.64 -14.25 15.03
CA LYS A 371 1.96 -13.76 16.37
C LYS A 371 3.45 -13.59 16.52
N THR A 372 3.82 -12.54 17.25
CA THR A 372 5.20 -12.31 17.60
C THR A 372 5.73 -13.43 18.48
N ARG A 373 7.02 -13.70 18.36
CA ARG A 373 7.74 -14.54 19.32
C ARG A 373 8.15 -13.70 20.53
N PRO A 374 8.24 -14.31 21.72
CA PRO A 374 8.87 -13.67 22.87
C PRO A 374 10.29 -13.20 22.53
N LEU A 375 10.72 -12.13 23.18
CA LEU A 375 12.11 -11.66 23.05
C LEU A 375 13.06 -12.74 23.58
N PRO A 376 14.19 -12.99 22.90
CA PRO A 376 15.20 -13.91 23.41
C PRO A 376 15.94 -13.30 24.60
N ASP A 377 16.46 -14.15 25.49
CA ASP A 377 17.30 -13.72 26.62
C ASP A 377 18.73 -13.32 26.16
N THR A 378 19.09 -13.66 24.93
CA THR A 378 20.38 -13.31 24.31
C THR A 378 20.28 -12.00 23.53
N PRO A 379 21.36 -11.21 23.44
CA PRO A 379 21.40 -10.01 22.59
C PRO A 379 21.01 -10.33 21.15
N ILE A 380 20.21 -9.45 20.54
CA ILE A 380 19.79 -9.59 19.14
C ILE A 380 20.69 -8.78 18.20
N ASP A 381 20.86 -9.25 16.97
CA ASP A 381 21.72 -8.59 15.98
C ASP A 381 21.12 -7.26 15.53
N LEU A 382 19.80 -7.24 15.29
CA LEU A 382 19.09 -6.06 14.79
C LEU A 382 17.68 -5.96 15.38
N PHE A 383 17.37 -4.80 15.95
CA PHE A 383 16.01 -4.40 16.26
C PHE A 383 15.48 -3.50 15.14
N ILE A 384 14.25 -3.73 14.67
CA ILE A 384 13.57 -2.91 13.67
C ILE A 384 12.32 -2.28 14.32
N GLY A 385 12.36 -0.97 14.54
CA GLY A 385 11.21 -0.18 14.93
C GLY A 385 10.46 0.33 13.70
N VAL A 386 9.20 -0.07 13.55
CA VAL A 386 8.34 0.34 12.43
C VAL A 386 7.38 1.43 12.92
N LEU A 387 7.50 2.65 12.38
CA LEU A 387 6.54 3.71 12.67
C LEU A 387 5.18 3.39 12.03
N SER A 388 4.11 3.45 12.82
CA SER A 388 2.75 3.20 12.34
C SER A 388 1.72 4.07 13.07
N ALA A 389 0.47 4.03 12.61
CA ALA A 389 -0.65 4.80 13.16
C ALA A 389 -1.84 3.89 13.52
N GLY A 390 -2.74 4.34 14.40
CA GLY A 390 -3.82 3.49 14.94
C GLY A 390 -4.69 2.83 13.87
N ASN A 391 -4.95 3.52 12.76
CA ASN A 391 -5.77 3.06 11.64
C ASN A 391 -5.01 2.28 10.55
N HIS A 392 -3.69 2.11 10.64
CA HIS A 392 -2.87 1.42 9.63
C HIS A 392 -2.83 -0.12 9.79
N PHE A 393 -3.99 -0.74 10.03
CA PHE A 393 -4.06 -2.20 10.22
C PHE A 393 -3.60 -2.97 8.98
N ALA A 394 -3.98 -2.50 7.78
CA ALA A 394 -3.66 -3.17 6.52
C ALA A 394 -2.15 -3.15 6.22
N GLU A 395 -1.49 -2.02 6.47
CA GLU A 395 -0.04 -1.83 6.36
C GLU A 395 0.69 -2.78 7.31
N ARG A 396 0.31 -2.80 8.60
CA ARG A 396 0.90 -3.73 9.58
C ARG A 396 0.70 -5.18 9.18
N MET A 397 -0.48 -5.56 8.70
CA MET A 397 -0.74 -6.91 8.22
C MET A 397 0.07 -7.27 6.98
N ALA A 398 0.26 -6.34 6.04
CA ALA A 398 1.12 -6.57 4.89
C ALA A 398 2.57 -6.79 5.31
N VAL A 399 3.09 -5.97 6.22
CA VAL A 399 4.42 -6.15 6.83
C VAL A 399 4.53 -7.52 7.49
N ARG A 400 3.56 -7.91 8.33
CA ARG A 400 3.50 -9.24 8.97
C ARG A 400 3.54 -10.38 7.95
N LYS A 401 2.75 -10.29 6.87
CA LYS A 401 2.65 -11.33 5.84
C LYS A 401 3.81 -11.33 4.83
N SER A 402 4.63 -10.28 4.82
CA SER A 402 5.73 -10.09 3.87
C SER A 402 7.09 -10.22 4.57
N TRP A 403 7.85 -9.13 4.68
CA TRP A 403 9.23 -9.15 5.13
C TRP A 403 9.37 -9.48 6.63
N MET A 404 8.32 -9.46 7.45
CA MET A 404 8.42 -10.08 8.79
C MET A 404 8.55 -11.61 8.75
N GLN A 405 8.42 -12.22 7.57
CA GLN A 405 8.54 -13.67 7.37
C GLN A 405 9.95 -14.16 7.01
N TYR A 406 10.95 -13.27 6.96
CA TYR A 406 12.36 -13.66 6.84
C TYR A 406 12.77 -14.61 7.98
N ASP A 407 13.64 -15.58 7.65
CA ASP A 407 14.15 -16.55 8.63
C ASP A 407 14.93 -15.89 9.76
N LEU A 408 15.58 -14.75 9.51
CA LEU A 408 16.25 -13.95 10.54
C LEU A 408 15.29 -13.42 11.61
N ILE A 409 14.05 -13.10 11.24
CA ILE A 409 13.01 -12.67 12.19
C ILE A 409 12.39 -13.89 12.86
N LYS A 410 12.10 -14.96 12.10
CA LYS A 410 11.56 -16.20 12.65
C LYS A 410 12.52 -16.86 13.64
N SER A 411 13.83 -16.76 13.43
CA SER A 411 14.87 -17.26 14.35
C SER A 411 15.17 -16.33 15.52
N SER A 412 14.45 -15.20 15.66
CA SER A 412 14.66 -14.19 16.72
C SER A 412 16.04 -13.52 16.74
N ARG A 413 16.85 -13.66 15.68
CA ARG A 413 18.09 -12.88 15.50
C ARG A 413 17.81 -11.42 15.18
N VAL A 414 16.71 -11.19 14.48
CA VAL A 414 16.15 -9.87 14.20
C VAL A 414 14.78 -9.78 14.85
N VAL A 415 14.46 -8.66 15.49
CA VAL A 415 13.15 -8.43 16.10
C VAL A 415 12.54 -7.17 15.51
N ALA A 416 11.32 -7.27 14.99
CA ALA A 416 10.56 -6.12 14.53
C ALA A 416 9.36 -5.83 15.44
N ARG A 417 9.08 -4.54 15.69
CA ARG A 417 7.93 -4.08 16.47
C ARG A 417 7.33 -2.82 15.84
N PHE A 418 6.00 -2.70 15.86
CA PHE A 418 5.29 -1.50 15.44
C PHE A 418 5.18 -0.50 16.59
N PHE A 419 5.48 0.77 16.34
CA PHE A 419 5.32 1.86 17.30
C PHE A 419 4.15 2.72 16.91
N VAL A 420 3.10 2.68 17.73
CA VAL A 420 1.82 3.34 17.46
C VAL A 420 1.47 4.24 18.64
N ALA A 421 0.96 5.45 18.36
CA ALA A 421 0.43 6.36 19.37
C ALA A 421 -1.11 6.43 19.26
N LEU A 422 -1.77 7.09 20.21
CA LEU A 422 -3.23 7.07 20.32
C LEU A 422 -3.88 8.06 19.36
N ALA A 423 -4.90 7.63 18.60
CA ALA A 423 -5.56 8.51 17.64
C ALA A 423 -6.33 9.65 18.33
N ARG A 424 -6.15 10.90 17.85
CA ARG A 424 -6.71 12.14 18.43
C ARG A 424 -8.23 12.27 18.29
N ALA A 425 -8.90 12.70 19.37
CA ALA A 425 -10.24 13.28 19.32
C ALA A 425 -10.15 14.77 18.94
N LEU A 426 -10.49 15.13 17.71
CA LEU A 426 -10.50 16.55 17.32
C LEU A 426 -11.79 17.23 17.85
N ARG A 427 -11.61 18.29 18.65
CA ARG A 427 -12.70 19.17 19.08
C ARG A 427 -13.01 20.17 17.95
N VAL A 428 -13.75 19.74 16.92
CA VAL A 428 -14.25 20.67 15.89
C VAL A 428 -15.55 21.28 16.37
N ILE A 429 -15.55 22.59 16.62
CA ILE A 429 -16.77 23.34 16.94
C ILE A 429 -17.48 23.67 15.63
N LEU A 430 -18.11 22.69 14.96
CA LEU A 430 -19.12 22.97 13.94
C LEU A 430 -20.22 21.89 13.97
N SER A 431 -21.37 22.34 14.49
CA SER A 431 -22.75 21.86 14.30
C SER A 431 -22.98 20.47 13.66
N ARG A 432 -23.58 19.58 14.48
CA ARG A 432 -24.37 18.38 14.10
C ARG A 432 -23.68 17.18 13.42
N CYS A 433 -22.41 17.24 13.02
CA CYS A 433 -21.63 16.06 12.56
C CYS A 433 -20.67 15.49 13.63
N LEU A 434 -20.82 15.91 14.89
CA LEU A 434 -19.85 15.62 15.96
C LEU A 434 -19.99 14.25 16.61
N ILE A 435 -21.18 13.64 16.57
CA ILE A 435 -21.43 12.39 17.27
C ILE A 435 -20.79 11.21 16.52
N SER A 436 -20.80 11.19 15.18
CA SER A 436 -20.23 10.07 14.41
C SER A 436 -18.70 10.00 14.48
N GLN A 437 -17.99 11.15 14.50
CA GLN A 437 -16.53 11.15 14.52
C GLN A 437 -15.92 10.75 15.87
N GLN A 438 -16.58 11.07 16.99
CA GLN A 438 -16.10 10.64 18.31
C GLN A 438 -16.23 9.12 18.49
N HIS A 439 -17.31 8.52 17.96
CA HIS A 439 -17.51 7.07 18.00
C HIS A 439 -16.52 6.30 17.12
N ALA A 440 -16.27 6.76 15.89
CA ALA A 440 -15.32 6.11 14.97
C ALA A 440 -13.87 6.07 15.52
N ARG A 441 -13.47 7.05 16.35
CA ARG A 441 -12.10 7.16 16.89
C ARG A 441 -11.88 6.38 18.19
N LYS A 442 -12.91 6.25 19.05
CA LYS A 442 -12.90 5.26 20.15
C LYS A 442 -12.79 3.85 19.58
N GLU A 443 -13.46 3.58 18.46
CA GLU A 443 -13.38 2.30 17.75
C GLU A 443 -11.97 2.00 17.24
N VAL A 444 -11.28 2.95 16.60
CA VAL A 444 -9.88 2.77 16.14
C VAL A 444 -8.95 2.37 17.29
N ASN A 445 -9.01 3.07 18.42
CA ASN A 445 -8.13 2.76 19.56
C ASN A 445 -8.50 1.43 20.24
N ALA A 446 -9.79 1.06 20.27
CA ALA A 446 -10.24 -0.23 20.77
C ALA A 446 -9.80 -1.40 19.87
N GLU A 447 -9.90 -1.25 18.55
CA GLU A 447 -9.41 -2.24 17.58
C GLU A 447 -7.88 -2.36 17.62
N LEU A 448 -7.15 -1.24 17.75
CA LEU A 448 -5.70 -1.26 17.96
C LEU A 448 -5.31 -2.02 19.22
N LYS A 449 -6.07 -1.86 20.32
CA LYS A 449 -5.84 -2.61 21.56
C LYS A 449 -6.02 -4.11 21.34
N LYS A 450 -7.13 -4.53 20.69
CA LYS A 450 -7.37 -5.94 20.34
C LYS A 450 -6.26 -6.52 19.48
N GLU A 451 -5.80 -5.77 18.48
CA GLU A 451 -4.68 -6.15 17.62
C GLU A 451 -3.37 -6.32 18.41
N SER A 452 -3.04 -5.33 19.24
CA SER A 452 -1.86 -5.36 20.12
C SER A 452 -1.89 -6.56 21.05
N ASP A 453 -3.05 -6.85 21.65
CA ASP A 453 -3.25 -7.98 22.54
C ASP A 453 -3.14 -9.32 21.83
N PHE A 454 -3.57 -9.41 20.57
CA PHE A 454 -3.52 -10.64 19.79
C PHE A 454 -2.12 -10.92 19.22
N PHE A 455 -1.52 -9.99 18.48
CA PHE A 455 -0.26 -10.23 17.77
C PHE A 455 0.97 -10.01 18.65
N GLY A 456 0.89 -9.16 19.68
CA GLY A 456 1.98 -8.88 20.63
C GLY A 456 3.17 -8.12 20.04
N ASP A 457 3.10 -7.68 18.79
CA ASP A 457 4.18 -6.96 18.09
C ASP A 457 4.01 -5.42 18.09
N ILE A 458 3.00 -4.89 18.76
CA ILE A 458 2.72 -3.46 18.86
C ILE A 458 3.19 -2.92 20.22
N VAL A 459 4.06 -1.91 20.16
CA VAL A 459 4.47 -1.07 21.29
C VAL A 459 3.66 0.22 21.22
N ILE A 460 2.77 0.41 22.19
CA ILE A 460 1.93 1.61 22.26
C ILE A 460 2.70 2.71 23.02
N VAL A 461 2.90 3.85 22.37
CA VAL A 461 3.49 5.04 22.99
C VAL A 461 2.35 5.93 23.51
N PRO A 462 2.29 6.22 24.83
CA PRO A 462 1.08 6.74 25.47
C PRO A 462 0.89 8.25 25.32
N TYR A 463 0.96 8.76 24.08
CA TYR A 463 0.65 10.14 23.75
C TYR A 463 -0.38 10.21 22.61
N MET A 464 -1.04 11.36 22.45
CA MET A 464 -1.97 11.59 21.34
C MET A 464 -1.21 11.84 20.03
N ASP A 465 -1.41 10.98 19.06
CA ASP A 465 -0.68 10.99 17.79
C ASP A 465 -0.86 12.33 17.06
N ASN A 466 0.26 12.86 16.59
CA ASN A 466 0.37 14.08 15.81
C ASN A 466 1.64 13.95 14.96
N TYR A 467 1.57 14.40 13.71
CA TYR A 467 2.69 14.36 12.77
C TYR A 467 3.95 15.03 13.35
N ASP A 468 3.82 16.20 13.97
CA ASP A 468 4.96 16.92 14.58
C ASP A 468 5.59 16.18 15.77
N LEU A 469 4.88 15.18 16.32
CA LEU A 469 5.31 14.38 17.46
C LEU A 469 5.83 13.00 17.05
N VAL A 470 5.93 12.70 15.75
CA VAL A 470 6.52 11.45 15.24
C VAL A 470 7.94 11.22 15.79
N VAL A 471 8.69 12.30 16.03
CA VAL A 471 10.01 12.27 16.67
C VAL A 471 10.02 11.50 18.01
N LEU A 472 8.92 11.52 18.77
CA LEU A 472 8.80 10.80 20.05
C LEU A 472 8.71 9.28 19.87
N LYS A 473 8.10 8.80 18.79
CA LYS A 473 8.12 7.36 18.45
C LYS A 473 9.54 6.90 18.12
N THR A 474 10.35 7.72 17.44
CA THR A 474 11.76 7.40 17.19
C THR A 474 12.58 7.33 18.46
N VAL A 475 12.33 8.21 19.44
CA VAL A 475 12.95 8.08 20.76
C VAL A 475 12.52 6.76 21.43
N ALA A 476 11.23 6.40 21.35
CA ALA A 476 10.74 5.12 21.88
C ALA A 476 11.40 3.91 21.18
N ILE A 477 11.65 3.97 19.87
CA ILE A 477 12.38 2.94 19.12
C ILE A 477 13.81 2.79 19.66
N CYS A 478 14.51 3.90 19.87
CA CYS A 478 15.87 3.89 20.44
C CYS A 478 15.88 3.30 21.85
N GLU A 479 14.94 3.73 22.69
CA GLU A 479 14.81 3.27 24.07
C GLU A 479 14.51 1.77 24.16
N TYR A 480 13.51 1.30 23.40
CA TYR A 480 13.14 -0.11 23.35
C TYR A 480 14.26 -0.98 22.79
N GLY A 481 14.91 -0.54 21.70
CA GLY A 481 16.02 -1.27 21.08
C GLY A 481 17.19 -1.51 22.04
N VAL A 482 17.48 -0.54 22.91
CA VAL A 482 18.58 -0.61 23.87
C VAL A 482 18.19 -1.34 25.16
N ARG A 483 17.06 -0.97 25.77
CA ARG A 483 16.71 -1.43 27.13
C ARG A 483 15.93 -2.74 27.13
N THR A 484 15.05 -2.92 26.16
CA THR A 484 14.14 -4.07 26.11
C THR A 484 14.67 -5.14 25.18
N ALA A 485 15.11 -4.77 23.98
CA ALA A 485 15.57 -5.71 22.98
C ALA A 485 17.08 -6.03 23.08
N SER A 486 17.87 -5.20 23.77
CA SER A 486 19.33 -5.33 23.89
C SER A 486 20.02 -5.56 22.54
N ALA A 487 19.66 -4.75 21.54
CA ALA A 487 20.09 -4.96 20.16
C ALA A 487 21.46 -4.34 19.87
N LYS A 488 22.25 -5.02 19.03
CA LYS A 488 23.53 -4.49 18.50
C LYS A 488 23.29 -3.32 17.54
N TYR A 489 22.34 -3.46 16.63
CA TYR A 489 21.89 -2.41 15.73
C TYR A 489 20.40 -2.11 15.92
N ILE A 490 20.03 -0.85 15.73
CA ILE A 490 18.64 -0.38 15.77
C ILE A 490 18.33 0.24 14.41
N MET A 491 17.33 -0.31 13.72
CA MET A 491 16.79 0.25 12.50
C MET A 491 15.44 0.90 12.78
N LYS A 492 15.24 2.07 12.18
CA LYS A 492 13.92 2.69 12.04
C LYS A 492 13.46 2.54 10.60
N CYS A 493 12.17 2.26 10.38
CA CYS A 493 11.51 2.39 9.08
C CYS A 493 10.02 2.73 9.27
N ASP A 494 9.33 2.99 8.17
CA ASP A 494 7.90 3.30 8.15
C ASP A 494 7.08 2.07 7.75
N ASP A 495 5.77 2.06 8.05
CA ASP A 495 4.86 0.93 7.76
C ASP A 495 4.47 0.76 6.30
N ASP A 496 4.88 1.69 5.44
CA ASP A 496 4.83 1.67 3.97
C ASP A 496 6.22 1.40 3.36
N THR A 497 7.17 0.87 4.15
CA THR A 497 8.50 0.49 3.68
C THR A 497 8.66 -1.03 3.62
N PHE A 498 9.06 -1.56 2.46
CA PHE A 498 9.48 -2.95 2.32
C PHE A 498 10.98 -3.08 2.62
N VAL A 499 11.35 -3.97 3.56
CA VAL A 499 12.74 -4.13 4.03
C VAL A 499 13.33 -5.46 3.59
N ARG A 500 14.51 -5.45 2.97
CA ARG A 500 15.33 -6.65 2.77
C ARG A 500 16.20 -6.91 3.99
N VAL A 501 15.64 -7.65 4.95
CA VAL A 501 16.20 -7.85 6.30
C VAL A 501 17.62 -8.44 6.27
N ASP A 502 17.86 -9.40 5.37
CA ASP A 502 19.16 -10.01 5.12
C ASP A 502 20.20 -8.99 4.61
N ALA A 503 19.80 -8.16 3.65
CA ALA A 503 20.66 -7.18 2.99
C ALA A 503 21.03 -6.03 3.94
N VAL A 504 20.06 -5.50 4.70
CA VAL A 504 20.32 -4.42 5.67
C VAL A 504 21.22 -4.88 6.81
N LEU A 505 21.02 -6.09 7.34
CA LEU A 505 21.88 -6.64 8.38
C LEU A 505 23.30 -6.92 7.85
N THR A 506 23.41 -7.47 6.65
CA THR A 506 24.71 -7.68 5.99
C THR A 506 25.44 -6.36 5.77
N ALA A 507 24.74 -5.30 5.37
CA ALA A 507 25.32 -3.98 5.20
C ALA A 507 25.82 -3.38 6.53
N ALA A 508 25.07 -3.53 7.61
CA ALA A 508 25.48 -3.06 8.94
C ALA A 508 26.73 -3.81 9.46
N ASN A 509 26.79 -5.13 9.26
CA ASN A 509 27.91 -5.98 9.71
C ASN A 509 29.23 -5.78 8.94
N LYS A 510 29.24 -4.98 7.86
CA LYS A 510 30.49 -4.64 7.15
C LYS A 510 31.37 -3.67 7.94
N ILE A 511 30.81 -3.00 8.94
CA ILE A 511 31.49 -1.97 9.72
C ILE A 511 32.07 -2.60 10.99
N ASP A 512 33.32 -2.24 11.31
CA ASP A 512 34.00 -2.70 12.52
C ASP A 512 33.17 -2.39 13.78
N ASP A 513 32.93 -3.41 14.61
CA ASP A 513 32.10 -3.34 15.82
C ASP A 513 32.55 -2.28 16.85
N ARG A 514 33.80 -1.79 16.74
CA ARG A 514 34.31 -0.72 17.62
C ARG A 514 33.82 0.67 17.20
N LYS A 515 33.39 0.83 15.94
CA LYS A 515 32.90 2.10 15.39
C LYS A 515 31.41 2.27 15.68
N SER A 516 31.00 3.52 15.88
CA SER A 516 29.58 3.87 15.90
C SER A 516 29.08 4.03 14.47
N LEU A 517 27.91 3.51 14.14
CA LEU A 517 27.40 3.42 12.78
C LEU A 517 26.14 4.27 12.61
N TYR A 518 26.11 5.07 11.54
CA TYR A 518 24.88 5.60 10.96
C TYR A 518 24.79 5.26 9.48
N LEU A 519 23.86 4.38 9.12
CA LEU A 519 23.71 3.84 7.76
C LEU A 519 22.32 4.19 7.22
N GLY A 520 22.27 4.79 6.03
CA GLY A 520 21.02 5.14 5.35
C GLY A 520 21.26 5.92 4.07
N ASN A 521 20.21 6.49 3.49
CA ASN A 521 20.34 7.45 2.39
C ASN A 521 20.55 8.86 2.98
N ILE A 522 21.81 9.22 3.21
CA ILE A 522 22.22 10.46 3.88
C ILE A 522 22.09 11.67 2.96
N ASN A 523 21.35 12.69 3.40
CA ASN A 523 21.34 14.03 2.84
C ASN A 523 22.50 14.84 3.44
N TYR A 524 23.32 15.42 2.58
CA TYR A 524 24.38 16.35 2.96
C TYR A 524 24.01 17.75 2.46
N TYR A 525 24.24 18.77 3.29
CA TYR A 525 24.00 20.18 2.94
C TYR A 525 22.56 20.47 2.48
N HIS A 526 21.59 19.76 3.06
CA HIS A 526 20.18 19.98 2.72
C HIS A 526 19.68 21.25 3.41
N LYS A 527 19.07 22.14 2.63
CA LYS A 527 18.55 23.42 3.12
C LYS A 527 17.09 23.30 3.57
N PRO A 528 16.70 23.91 4.70
CA PRO A 528 15.30 24.02 5.09
C PRO A 528 14.46 24.61 3.97
N LEU A 529 13.38 23.92 3.59
CA LEU A 529 12.38 24.51 2.72
C LEU A 529 11.72 25.67 3.46
N ARG A 530 11.68 26.86 2.85
CA ARG A 530 11.05 28.05 3.46
C ARG A 530 9.58 28.23 3.04
N TYR A 531 9.08 27.35 2.19
CA TYR A 531 7.71 27.34 1.68
C TYR A 531 7.23 25.91 1.42
N GLY A 532 5.91 25.72 1.32
CA GLY A 532 5.28 24.42 1.08
C GLY A 532 4.93 23.67 2.38
N LYS A 533 4.50 22.40 2.24
CA LYS A 533 4.05 21.55 3.37
C LYS A 533 5.11 21.40 4.46
N TRP A 534 6.37 21.29 4.04
CA TRP A 534 7.52 21.07 4.92
C TRP A 534 8.27 22.37 5.26
N ALA A 535 7.58 23.51 5.19
CA ALA A 535 8.19 24.80 5.46
C ALA A 535 8.71 24.90 6.90
N VAL A 536 9.92 25.44 7.04
CA VAL A 536 10.57 25.75 8.31
C VAL A 536 10.96 27.20 8.31
N THR A 537 10.43 27.96 9.27
CA THR A 537 10.71 29.40 9.36
C THR A 537 12.11 29.65 9.89
N TYR A 538 12.63 30.87 9.74
CA TYR A 538 13.94 31.23 10.30
C TYR A 538 13.91 31.27 11.84
N GLU A 539 12.74 31.49 12.44
CA GLU A 539 12.55 31.38 13.88
C GLU A 539 12.66 29.94 14.37
N GLU A 540 12.19 28.97 13.57
CA GLU A 540 12.31 27.54 13.87
C GLU A 540 13.72 27.00 13.62
N TRP A 541 14.37 27.46 12.55
CA TRP A 541 15.71 27.05 12.14
C TRP A 541 16.47 28.21 11.48
N PRO A 542 17.33 28.92 12.24
CA PRO A 542 18.03 30.10 11.75
C PRO A 542 19.21 29.76 10.83
N GLU A 543 19.76 28.55 10.89
CA GLU A 543 20.88 28.14 10.05
C GLU A 543 20.45 27.87 8.59
N GLU A 544 21.40 27.90 7.67
CA GLU A 544 21.14 27.68 6.23
C GLU A 544 21.00 26.21 5.84
N ASP A 545 21.66 25.32 6.59
CA ASP A 545 21.74 23.89 6.29
C ASP A 545 21.32 23.07 7.53
N TYR A 546 20.72 21.91 7.29
CA TYR A 546 20.57 20.87 8.30
C TYR A 546 21.89 20.09 8.51
N PRO A 547 22.11 19.52 9.71
CA PRO A 547 23.20 18.55 9.89
C PRO A 547 22.96 17.31 9.01
N PRO A 548 24.00 16.54 8.64
CA PRO A 548 23.82 15.33 7.84
C PRO A 548 22.84 14.35 8.47
N TYR A 549 21.81 13.94 7.71
CA TYR A 549 20.75 13.07 8.20
C TYR A 549 20.29 12.07 7.12
N ALA A 550 19.92 10.86 7.53
CA ALA A 550 19.34 9.85 6.65
C ALA A 550 17.87 10.15 6.36
N ASN A 551 17.42 9.92 5.12
CA ASN A 551 16.01 10.03 4.76
C ASN A 551 15.11 9.18 5.66
N GLY A 552 13.94 9.72 6.00
CA GLY A 552 12.92 9.10 6.87
C GLY A 552 12.56 7.63 6.60
N PRO A 553 12.46 7.12 5.35
CA PRO A 553 11.93 5.77 5.08
C PRO A 553 12.71 4.63 5.73
N GLY A 554 14.00 4.83 5.99
CA GLY A 554 14.71 3.93 6.88
C GLY A 554 16.21 4.17 7.00
N TYR A 555 16.72 3.88 8.20
CA TYR A 555 18.13 4.01 8.55
C TYR A 555 18.48 3.11 9.74
N ILE A 556 19.77 2.82 9.91
CA ILE A 556 20.32 1.94 10.96
C ILE A 556 21.32 2.73 11.81
N LEU A 557 21.24 2.51 13.12
CA LEU A 557 22.08 3.08 14.16
C LEU A 557 22.79 1.95 14.92
N SER A 558 24.02 2.20 15.38
CA SER A 558 24.62 1.37 16.42
C SER A 558 23.98 1.61 17.80
N SER A 559 24.01 0.59 18.65
CA SER A 559 23.39 0.61 19.99
C SER A 559 23.87 1.77 20.89
N ASP A 560 25.13 2.19 20.77
CA ASP A 560 25.69 3.29 21.55
C ASP A 560 25.08 4.67 21.20
N ILE A 561 24.77 4.92 19.93
CA ILE A 561 24.05 6.11 19.48
C ILE A 561 22.62 6.09 20.04
N ALA A 562 21.90 4.97 19.89
CA ALA A 562 20.55 4.84 20.42
C ALA A 562 20.51 5.01 21.96
N LYS A 563 21.52 4.49 22.66
CA LYS A 563 21.66 4.64 24.12
C LYS A 563 21.91 6.10 24.51
N PHE A 564 22.74 6.82 23.76
CA PHE A 564 22.95 8.25 23.97
C PHE A 564 21.65 9.05 23.83
N ILE A 565 20.86 8.77 22.78
CA ILE A 565 19.57 9.42 22.53
C ILE A 565 18.61 9.18 23.70
N ALA A 566 18.42 7.92 24.11
CA ALA A 566 17.54 7.56 25.22
C ALA A 566 17.95 8.24 26.53
N LEU A 567 19.26 8.26 26.86
CA LEU A 567 19.78 8.91 28.07
C LEU A 567 19.62 10.44 28.04
N LYS A 568 19.82 11.08 26.88
CA LYS A 568 19.65 12.53 26.73
C LYS A 568 18.19 12.94 26.83
N PHE A 569 17.28 12.13 26.29
CA PHE A 569 15.84 12.34 26.38
C PHE A 569 15.36 12.26 27.83
N GLU A 570 15.76 11.21 28.55
CA GLU A 570 15.43 11.03 29.97
C GLU A 570 15.94 12.19 30.85
N LYS A 571 17.09 12.76 30.50
CA LYS A 571 17.63 13.95 31.15
C LYS A 571 17.00 15.28 30.71
N HIS A 572 16.00 15.24 29.81
CA HIS A 572 15.38 16.41 29.18
C HIS A 572 16.38 17.37 28.51
N THR A 573 17.52 16.84 28.03
CA THR A 573 18.58 17.62 27.35
C THR A 573 18.66 17.34 25.85
N LEU A 574 17.82 16.43 25.35
CA LEU A 574 17.71 16.15 23.91
C LEU A 574 16.86 17.24 23.24
N LYS A 575 17.44 17.96 22.27
CA LYS A 575 16.70 18.94 21.47
C LYS A 575 15.80 18.20 20.47
N LEU A 576 14.50 18.45 20.52
CA LEU A 576 13.53 17.89 19.59
C LEU A 576 13.25 18.87 18.44
N PHE A 577 12.96 18.33 17.26
CA PHE A 577 12.51 19.09 16.11
C PHE A 577 11.39 18.32 15.38
N LYS A 578 10.48 19.03 14.70
CA LYS A 578 9.25 18.45 14.13
C LYS A 578 9.52 17.40 13.05
N MET A 579 10.62 17.54 12.32
CA MET A 579 11.10 16.54 11.37
C MET A 579 11.96 15.52 12.09
N GLU A 580 11.50 14.28 12.10
CA GLU A 580 12.09 13.17 12.84
C GLU A 580 13.48 12.77 12.32
N ASP A 581 13.64 12.72 11.01
CA ASP A 581 14.88 12.41 10.32
C ASP A 581 15.95 13.49 10.54
N VAL A 582 15.56 14.76 10.44
CA VAL A 582 16.42 15.91 10.79
C VAL A 582 16.81 15.87 12.28
N SER A 583 15.87 15.54 13.18
CA SER A 583 16.16 15.37 14.60
C SER A 583 17.22 14.29 14.85
N MET A 584 17.12 13.16 14.14
CA MET A 584 18.14 12.11 14.21
C MET A 584 19.51 12.64 13.77
N GLY A 585 19.60 13.40 12.68
CA GLY A 585 20.83 14.05 12.23
C GLY A 585 21.44 14.97 13.30
N MET A 586 20.63 15.78 13.97
CA MET A 586 21.08 16.64 15.07
C MET A 586 21.66 15.84 16.24
N TRP A 587 21.01 14.74 16.61
CA TRP A 587 21.47 13.90 17.73
C TRP A 587 22.77 13.16 17.40
N ILE A 588 22.90 12.70 16.16
CA ILE A 588 24.12 12.03 15.69
C ILE A 588 25.28 13.01 15.58
N GLU A 589 25.05 14.23 15.09
CA GLU A 589 26.07 15.28 15.10
C GLU A 589 26.53 15.59 16.53
N GLN A 590 25.59 15.64 17.49
CA GLN A 590 25.94 15.84 18.90
C GLN A 590 26.77 14.66 19.45
N PHE A 591 26.40 13.42 19.13
CA PHE A 591 27.15 12.22 19.53
C PHE A 591 28.52 12.13 18.86
N ASN A 592 28.64 12.55 17.60
CA ASN A 592 29.90 12.51 16.85
C ASN A 592 31.02 13.36 17.48
N LYS A 593 30.65 14.35 18.31
CA LYS A 593 31.57 15.16 19.12
C LYS A 593 32.18 14.37 20.29
N THR A 594 31.55 13.27 20.72
CA THR A 594 32.03 12.42 21.83
C THR A 594 32.73 11.17 21.31
N LYS A 595 32.14 10.49 20.33
CA LYS A 595 32.71 9.31 19.67
C LYS A 595 32.45 9.38 18.18
N ARG A 596 33.50 9.20 17.38
CA ARG A 596 33.44 9.31 15.92
C ARG A 596 32.41 8.33 15.35
N VAL A 597 31.49 8.86 14.55
CA VAL A 597 30.47 8.11 13.81
C VAL A 597 30.93 7.85 12.38
N GLU A 598 30.76 6.62 11.93
CA GLU A 598 30.90 6.21 10.54
C GLU A 598 29.55 6.43 9.83
N TYR A 599 29.49 7.44 8.96
CA TYR A 599 28.33 7.70 8.10
C TYR A 599 28.45 6.85 6.84
N VAL A 600 27.48 5.97 6.61
CA VAL A 600 27.45 5.11 5.42
C VAL A 600 26.24 5.49 4.58
N HIS A 601 26.50 6.24 3.49
CA HIS A 601 25.48 6.64 2.53
C HIS A 601 25.19 5.52 1.53
N SER A 602 23.90 5.22 1.31
CA SER A 602 23.47 4.30 0.26
C SER A 602 22.10 4.68 -0.33
N LEU A 603 22.06 4.90 -1.65
CA LEU A 603 20.83 5.09 -2.43
C LEU A 603 19.93 3.84 -2.47
N LYS A 604 20.43 2.68 -1.99
CA LYS A 604 19.63 1.46 -1.84
C LYS A 604 18.58 1.57 -0.74
N PHE A 605 18.72 2.54 0.17
CA PHE A 605 17.60 3.01 0.99
C PHE A 605 16.77 3.96 0.15
N CYS A 606 15.78 3.42 -0.58
CA CYS A 606 14.99 4.22 -1.51
C CYS A 606 14.20 5.27 -0.75
N GLN A 607 14.37 6.55 -1.12
CA GLN A 607 13.56 7.63 -0.58
C GLN A 607 12.13 7.56 -1.15
N PHE A 608 11.99 7.16 -2.42
CA PHE A 608 10.71 6.96 -3.10
C PHE A 608 10.85 5.84 -4.15
N GLY A 609 9.73 5.19 -4.48
CA GLY A 609 9.68 4.00 -5.32
C GLY A 609 10.53 2.81 -4.84
N CYS A 610 11.13 2.15 -5.81
CA CYS A 610 11.94 0.96 -5.66
C CYS A 610 12.95 0.93 -6.81
N ILE A 611 14.18 0.49 -6.56
CA ILE A 611 15.24 0.30 -7.57
C ILE A 611 15.73 -1.14 -7.55
N GLN A 612 16.46 -1.59 -8.57
CA GLN A 612 17.05 -2.93 -8.54
C GLN A 612 18.07 -3.07 -7.39
N ASP A 613 18.05 -4.21 -6.71
CA ASP A 613 18.92 -4.51 -5.55
C ASP A 613 18.83 -3.47 -4.41
N TYR A 614 17.61 -2.96 -4.17
CA TYR A 614 17.29 -2.11 -3.03
C TYR A 614 17.58 -2.80 -1.68
N TYR A 615 17.81 -2.01 -0.64
CA TYR A 615 17.80 -2.42 0.76
C TYR A 615 16.43 -2.17 1.38
N THR A 616 15.87 -0.99 1.11
CA THR A 616 14.50 -0.64 1.42
C THR A 616 13.82 -0.04 0.20
N ALA A 617 12.52 -0.28 0.07
CA ALA A 617 11.66 0.33 -0.94
C ALA A 617 10.50 1.04 -0.25
N HIS A 618 10.16 2.25 -0.70
CA HIS A 618 9.20 3.16 -0.07
C HIS A 618 8.71 4.13 -1.14
N TYR A 619 7.47 4.56 -1.27
CA TYR A 619 6.23 4.21 -0.59
C TYR A 619 5.68 2.91 -1.21
N GLN A 620 5.43 1.87 -0.40
CA GLN A 620 4.88 0.60 -0.85
C GLN A 620 3.53 0.35 -0.20
N SER A 621 2.48 0.23 -1.03
CA SER A 621 1.17 -0.17 -0.54
C SER A 621 1.18 -1.59 0.03
N PRO A 622 0.18 -1.96 0.87
CA PRO A 622 0.03 -3.33 1.37
C PRO A 622 0.17 -4.41 0.28
N ARG A 623 -0.42 -4.16 -0.90
CA ARG A 623 -0.37 -5.09 -2.03
C ARG A 623 1.01 -5.14 -2.68
N GLN A 624 1.69 -4.00 -2.80
CA GLN A 624 3.05 -3.96 -3.33
C GLN A 624 4.01 -4.72 -2.42
N MET A 625 3.89 -4.59 -1.10
CA MET A 625 4.71 -5.36 -0.16
C MET A 625 4.54 -6.87 -0.33
N LEU A 626 3.29 -7.34 -0.44
CA LEU A 626 3.01 -8.76 -0.69
C LEU A 626 3.54 -9.24 -2.05
N CYS A 627 3.41 -8.41 -3.08
CA CYS A 627 3.95 -8.70 -4.40
C CYS A 627 5.48 -8.83 -4.37
N MET A 628 6.17 -7.87 -3.74
CA MET A 628 7.63 -7.86 -3.63
C MET A 628 8.12 -9.07 -2.83
N TRP A 629 7.39 -9.44 -1.76
CA TRP A 629 7.66 -10.65 -1.00
C TRP A 629 7.52 -11.92 -1.83
N ASN A 630 6.45 -12.05 -2.62
CA ASN A 630 6.23 -13.22 -3.45
C ASN A 630 7.32 -13.35 -4.52
N LYS A 631 7.73 -12.26 -5.19
CA LYS A 631 8.84 -12.29 -6.15
C LYS A 631 10.15 -12.70 -5.49
N LEU A 632 10.43 -12.15 -4.30
CA LEU A 632 11.65 -12.46 -3.58
C LEU A 632 11.66 -13.91 -3.09
N HIS A 633 10.62 -14.35 -2.39
CA HIS A 633 10.59 -15.63 -1.68
C HIS A 633 10.31 -16.81 -2.61
N LEU A 634 9.36 -16.67 -3.56
CA LEU A 634 8.97 -17.77 -4.44
C LEU A 634 9.82 -17.83 -5.71
N GLN A 635 10.27 -16.68 -6.21
CA GLN A 635 10.97 -16.60 -7.50
C GLN A 635 12.47 -16.31 -7.35
N GLY A 636 12.94 -15.96 -6.15
CA GLY A 636 14.32 -15.53 -5.92
C GLY A 636 14.68 -14.22 -6.60
N ARG A 637 13.69 -13.43 -7.03
CA ARG A 637 13.90 -12.21 -7.83
C ARG A 637 13.77 -10.96 -6.98
N ILE A 638 14.82 -10.14 -6.99
CA ILE A 638 14.85 -8.84 -6.32
C ILE A 638 14.33 -7.78 -7.30
N GLU A 639 13.03 -7.85 -7.55
CA GLU A 639 12.34 -6.98 -8.49
C GLU A 639 11.33 -6.11 -7.77
N CYS A 640 11.24 -4.86 -8.22
CA CYS A 640 10.17 -3.98 -7.83
C CYS A 640 8.83 -4.50 -8.34
N CYS A 641 7.79 -4.22 -7.57
CA CYS A 641 6.44 -4.28 -8.06
C CYS A 641 6.08 -2.88 -8.52
N ASN A 642 5.83 -2.72 -9.81
CA ASN A 642 5.45 -1.42 -10.35
C ASN A 642 4.25 -0.88 -9.55
N MET A 643 4.33 0.39 -9.15
CA MET A 643 3.11 1.21 -9.13
C MET A 643 2.62 1.21 -10.57
N ARG A 644 1.76 0.27 -10.92
CA ARG A 644 0.99 0.41 -12.14
C ARG A 644 0.09 1.62 -12.01
#